data_AF-A0A8S1Y4K8-F1
#
_entry.id   AF-A0A8S1Y4K8-F1
#
_cell.length_a   1.000
_cell.length_b   1.000
_cell.length_c   1.000
_cell.angle_alpha   90.00
_cell.angle_beta   90.00
_cell.angle_gamma   90.00
#
_symmetry.space_group_name_H-M   'P 1'
#
loop_
_entity.id
_entity.type
_entity.pdbx_description
1 polymer ?
#
loop_
_entity_poly.entity_id
_entity_poly.type
_entity_poly.pdbx_seq_one_letter_code
_entity_poly.pdbx_strand_id
1 'polypeptide(L)'
;MQQSIHQQKIVEYTNQGEYVQLEDYIRVNQTVQMNFSQALVECIQYTRDSEEHLQCIQQILKQQIDFNFKDNQGNTALIQAAKSGKISILNEIIKYKEKFEKKQFKLALDIAIQSEQDNWDIVETLLQLTSLEKPQHLIKSMRKGNFKTAQKIIEQYGASGQDENGDTALHVASRLGNLQIIKSICQKENLYKKKNLLHQTPLDVACNQETRNQLIEEEIQFQKSPNRKRRQEDFNDNNQISQKPQKYEDFNEILQKPPKVFHDQAIQTENKEKKDSESQIPEHNYINQPFYDQLISEALVTLPQHRISLDDIVKQLSFEINTFSQELNKLQEEQRPIIDKIVQMVDETVQSVCSKSRAFLYGSCQTGLNLLDSDIDIVIETNELQRISLYKIAEQFKTQGFIKEVKVIDNARKPVLKMQCSQEFQNKLIDITISKNDHSGRKTANSMVEFQKEFKQFKSLALILKFYFKSINLLNAYQGGLNSYCILTMILALLQIKRVRDIDNEEIGKTFLDFFDLYSQDIDYFNKIINIVPSQSENMQVDEPNIYQQQFPQFDQGQQELVILDLHNKGNNIASSTFKIKHIKNALTLAYSTILNSQKCEEPCFFSRYNKPVCCILKQIIQQSKNHHLTGPYKSKQPFYFFNNTY
;
A
#
# COMPACT_ATOMS: atom_id res chain seq x y z
N MET A 1 30.51 16.02 20.12
CA MET A 1 31.50 16.61 19.21
C MET A 1 32.80 15.79 19.12
N GLN A 2 33.56 15.58 20.21
CA GLN A 2 34.84 14.85 20.13
C GLN A 2 34.73 13.40 19.61
N GLN A 3 33.73 12.63 20.04
CA GLN A 3 33.50 11.25 19.56
C GLN A 3 33.23 11.20 18.04
N SER A 4 32.54 12.20 17.49
CA SER A 4 32.27 12.33 16.06
C SER A 4 33.53 12.63 15.25
N ILE A 5 34.50 13.35 15.81
CA ILE A 5 35.79 13.66 15.16
C ILE A 5 36.66 12.40 15.08
N HIS A 6 36.72 11.61 16.16
CA HIS A 6 37.51 10.37 16.16
C HIS A 6 36.92 9.34 15.20
N GLN A 7 35.59 9.22 15.17
CA GLN A 7 34.90 8.37 14.21
C GLN A 7 35.22 8.77 12.77
N GLN A 8 35.11 10.05 12.42
CA GLN A 8 35.40 10.53 11.06
C GLN A 8 36.83 10.22 10.62
N LYS A 9 37.82 10.38 11.52
CA LYS A 9 39.21 10.01 11.23
C LYS A 9 39.42 8.52 11.03
N ILE A 10 38.76 7.67 11.81
CA ILE A 10 38.79 6.21 11.60
C ILE A 10 38.22 5.87 10.22
N VAL A 11 37.10 6.48 9.84
CA VAL A 11 36.47 6.28 8.53
C VAL A 11 37.37 6.78 7.40
N GLU A 12 38.01 7.94 7.57
CA GLU A 12 38.94 8.52 6.61
C GLU A 12 40.13 7.60 6.32
N TYR A 13 40.88 7.17 7.34
CA TYR A 13 42.01 6.26 7.16
C TYR A 13 41.58 4.92 6.57
N THR A 14 40.44 4.40 7.00
CA THR A 14 39.92 3.13 6.49
C THR A 14 39.52 3.23 5.02
N ASN A 15 38.90 4.34 4.59
CA ASN A 15 38.51 4.58 3.20
C ASN A 15 39.71 4.82 2.26
N GLN A 16 40.84 5.27 2.80
CA GLN A 16 42.08 5.46 2.05
C GLN A 16 42.94 4.19 2.01
N GLY A 17 42.58 3.12 2.73
CA GLY A 17 43.41 1.91 2.86
C GLY A 17 44.66 2.10 3.74
N GLU A 18 44.68 3.15 4.56
CA GLU A 18 45.82 3.57 5.36
C GLU A 18 45.93 2.80 6.68
N TYR A 19 46.28 1.51 6.61
CA TYR A 19 46.35 0.61 7.76
C TYR A 19 47.30 1.11 8.86
N VAL A 20 48.50 1.56 8.49
CA VAL A 20 49.54 1.98 9.46
C VAL A 20 49.09 3.22 10.22
N GLN A 21 48.54 4.22 9.52
CA GLN A 21 48.01 5.43 10.15
C GLN A 21 46.78 5.12 11.04
N LEU A 22 45.91 4.20 10.61
CA LEU A 22 44.77 3.76 11.43
C LEU A 22 45.22 3.07 12.72
N GLU A 23 46.19 2.16 12.62
CA GLU A 23 46.73 1.42 13.78
C GLU A 23 47.43 2.37 14.76
N ASP A 24 48.25 3.29 14.27
CA ASP A 24 48.89 4.34 15.08
C ASP A 24 47.85 5.24 15.75
N TYR A 25 46.82 5.64 15.01
CA TYR A 25 45.77 6.50 15.52
C TYR A 25 44.96 5.83 16.64
N ILE A 26 44.57 4.56 16.47
CA ILE A 26 43.86 3.80 17.51
C ILE A 26 44.75 3.65 18.75
N ARG A 27 46.04 3.36 18.57
CA ARG A 27 47.02 3.18 19.66
C ARG A 27 47.20 4.45 20.50
N VAL A 28 47.34 5.61 19.86
CA VAL A 28 47.54 6.90 20.54
C VAL A 28 46.28 7.35 21.28
N ASN A 29 45.10 6.97 20.82
CA ASN A 29 43.81 7.44 21.35
C ASN A 29 43.07 6.41 22.22
N GLN A 30 43.74 5.36 22.72
CA GLN A 30 43.11 4.28 23.51
C GLN A 30 42.35 4.74 24.77
N THR A 31 42.69 5.92 25.32
CA THR A 31 42.03 6.48 26.51
C THR A 31 40.72 7.22 26.20
N VAL A 32 40.38 7.41 24.92
CA VAL A 32 39.18 8.12 24.48
C VAL A 32 38.12 7.12 24.02
N GLN A 33 36.87 7.30 24.45
CA GLN A 33 35.76 6.46 24.01
C GLN A 33 35.46 6.71 22.53
N MET A 34 35.93 5.81 21.65
CA MET A 34 35.73 5.87 20.21
C MET A 34 34.53 5.02 19.77
N ASN A 35 33.71 5.53 18.85
CA ASN A 35 32.52 4.83 18.35
C ASN A 35 32.87 3.90 17.17
N PHE A 36 33.55 2.79 17.49
CA PHE A 36 33.98 1.81 16.48
C PHE A 36 32.81 1.09 15.80
N SER A 37 31.69 0.89 16.48
CA SER A 37 30.50 0.24 15.91
C SER A 37 29.94 1.03 14.73
N GLN A 38 29.81 2.35 14.89
CA GLN A 38 29.33 3.23 13.82
C GLN A 38 30.37 3.38 12.70
N ALA A 39 31.65 3.55 13.06
CA ALA A 39 32.73 3.62 12.08
C ALA A 39 32.80 2.34 11.21
N LEU A 40 32.61 1.15 11.81
CA LEU A 40 32.62 -0.11 11.08
C LEU A 40 31.56 -0.16 9.98
N VAL A 41 30.30 0.20 10.29
CA VAL A 41 29.22 0.16 9.29
C VAL A 41 29.45 1.18 8.18
N GLU A 42 29.88 2.40 8.54
CA GLU A 42 30.20 3.47 7.57
C GLU A 42 31.36 3.06 6.65
N CYS A 43 32.44 2.48 7.19
CA CYS A 43 33.55 1.98 6.39
C CYS A 43 33.07 0.90 5.40
N ILE A 44 32.28 -0.08 5.84
CA ILE A 44 31.78 -1.14 4.95
C ILE A 44 30.91 -0.58 3.82
N GLN A 45 30.30 0.59 3.97
CA GLN A 45 29.57 1.24 2.90
C GLN A 45 30.49 1.80 1.80
N TYR A 46 31.58 2.49 2.17
CA TYR A 46 32.34 3.33 1.24
C TYR A 46 33.69 2.76 0.77
N THR A 47 34.25 1.77 1.48
CA THR A 47 35.56 1.18 1.13
C THR A 47 35.54 0.35 -0.15
N ARG A 48 36.70 -0.05 -0.68
CA ARG A 48 36.79 -1.08 -1.73
C ARG A 48 37.05 -2.46 -1.11
N ASP A 49 36.74 -3.54 -1.82
CA ASP A 49 37.11 -4.89 -1.40
C ASP A 49 38.56 -5.19 -1.84
N SER A 50 39.54 -4.57 -1.17
CA SER A 50 40.97 -4.82 -1.36
C SER A 50 41.65 -5.25 -0.06
N GLU A 51 42.84 -5.87 -0.16
CA GLU A 51 43.58 -6.34 1.02
C GLU A 51 43.87 -5.23 2.05
N GLU A 52 44.20 -4.03 1.59
CA GLU A 52 44.49 -2.87 2.44
C GLU A 52 43.26 -2.45 3.29
N HIS A 53 42.08 -2.39 2.66
CA HIS A 53 40.83 -2.08 3.35
C HIS A 53 40.42 -3.21 4.30
N LEU A 54 40.66 -4.46 3.89
CA LEU A 54 40.40 -5.63 4.73
C LEU A 54 41.24 -5.59 6.01
N GLN A 55 42.53 -5.23 5.91
CA GLN A 55 43.41 -5.05 7.06
C GLN A 55 42.90 -3.96 8.02
N CYS A 56 42.42 -2.83 7.50
CA CYS A 56 41.80 -1.78 8.30
C CYS A 56 40.54 -2.29 9.03
N ILE A 57 39.65 -2.99 8.33
CA ILE A 57 38.44 -3.58 8.92
C ILE A 57 38.80 -4.61 9.99
N GLN A 58 39.80 -5.47 9.74
CA GLN A 58 40.29 -6.43 10.74
C GLN A 58 40.79 -5.74 12.01
N GLN A 59 41.43 -4.56 11.91
CA GLN A 59 41.85 -3.80 13.09
C GLN A 59 40.66 -3.20 13.86
N ILE A 60 39.63 -2.72 13.17
CA ILE A 60 38.40 -2.23 13.82
C ILE A 60 37.68 -3.39 14.53
N LEU A 61 37.63 -4.58 13.91
CA LEU A 61 36.98 -5.78 14.48
C LEU A 61 37.67 -6.30 15.76
N LYS A 62 38.95 -5.97 15.99
CA LYS A 62 39.67 -6.30 17.24
C LYS A 62 39.27 -5.41 18.42
N GLN A 63 38.59 -4.28 18.17
CA GLN A 63 38.15 -3.35 19.21
C GLN A 63 36.83 -3.79 19.86
N GLN A 64 36.41 -3.10 20.93
CA GLN A 64 35.09 -3.32 21.51
C GLN A 64 34.02 -2.70 20.60
N ILE A 65 33.35 -3.55 19.83
CA ILE A 65 32.26 -3.19 18.92
C ILE A 65 30.97 -3.94 19.27
N ASP A 66 29.85 -3.28 19.03
CA ASP A 66 28.53 -3.90 18.98
C ASP A 66 28.25 -4.38 17.55
N PHE A 67 28.30 -5.70 17.34
CA PHE A 67 28.05 -6.32 16.04
C PHE A 67 26.61 -6.16 15.56
N ASN A 68 25.66 -5.85 16.45
CA ASN A 68 24.26 -5.60 16.12
C ASN A 68 23.93 -4.11 16.04
N PHE A 69 24.93 -3.23 16.11
CA PHE A 69 24.78 -1.81 15.85
C PHE A 69 24.19 -1.60 14.45
N LYS A 70 23.23 -0.67 14.35
CA LYS A 70 22.53 -0.35 13.11
C LYS A 70 22.82 1.08 12.72
N ASP A 71 23.10 1.30 11.45
CA ASP A 71 23.13 2.66 10.89
C ASP A 71 21.72 3.30 10.87
N ASN A 72 21.65 4.54 10.38
CA ASN A 72 20.39 5.28 10.23
C ASN A 72 19.40 4.64 9.24
N GLN A 73 19.85 3.67 8.44
CA GLN A 73 19.03 2.88 7.52
C GLN A 73 18.63 1.51 8.11
N GLY A 74 19.04 1.21 9.36
CA GLY A 74 18.78 -0.06 10.02
C GLY A 74 19.74 -1.19 9.64
N ASN A 75 20.78 -0.92 8.84
CA ASN A 75 21.74 -1.93 8.40
C ASN A 75 22.81 -2.17 9.47
N THR A 76 23.06 -3.45 9.76
CA THR A 76 24.23 -3.89 10.53
C THR A 76 25.45 -4.03 9.62
N ALA A 77 26.64 -4.20 10.21
CA ALA A 77 27.88 -4.45 9.46
C ALA A 77 27.75 -5.64 8.49
N LEU A 78 27.08 -6.72 8.92
CA LEU A 78 26.81 -7.91 8.10
C LEU A 78 25.88 -7.57 6.91
N ILE A 79 24.82 -6.79 7.15
CA ILE A 79 23.88 -6.37 6.11
C ILE A 79 24.57 -5.47 5.09
N GLN A 80 25.39 -4.52 5.56
CA GLN A 80 26.10 -3.59 4.69
C GLN A 80 27.11 -4.32 3.80
N ALA A 81 27.81 -5.33 4.32
CA ALA A 81 28.72 -6.15 3.53
C ALA A 81 27.98 -6.94 2.43
N ALA A 82 26.79 -7.49 2.75
CA ALA A 82 25.94 -8.18 1.80
C ALA A 82 25.36 -7.25 0.71
N LYS A 83 24.91 -6.05 1.11
CA LYS A 83 24.38 -5.00 0.23
C LYS A 83 25.42 -4.46 -0.75
N SER A 84 26.64 -4.26 -0.26
CA SER A 84 27.75 -3.70 -1.04
C SER A 84 28.52 -4.75 -1.86
N GLY A 85 28.18 -6.03 -1.78
CA GLY A 85 28.84 -7.08 -2.57
C GLY A 85 30.27 -7.41 -2.12
N LYS A 86 30.65 -7.13 -0.87
CA LYS A 86 32.04 -7.26 -0.39
C LYS A 86 32.27 -8.59 0.32
N ILE A 87 32.60 -9.63 -0.46
CA ILE A 87 32.75 -11.01 0.06
C ILE A 87 33.93 -11.15 1.04
N SER A 88 35.06 -10.48 0.79
CA SER A 88 36.24 -10.62 1.64
C SER A 88 35.98 -10.06 3.04
N ILE A 89 35.32 -8.90 3.10
CA ILE A 89 34.84 -8.29 4.35
C ILE A 89 33.77 -9.15 5.02
N LEU A 90 32.79 -9.68 4.26
CA LEU A 90 31.75 -10.56 4.80
C LEU A 90 32.34 -11.78 5.50
N ASN A 91 33.33 -12.43 4.88
CA ASN A 91 34.01 -13.60 5.43
C ASN A 91 34.75 -13.30 6.75
N GLU A 92 35.33 -12.11 6.91
CA GLU A 92 35.93 -11.69 8.18
C GLU A 92 34.88 -11.45 9.27
N ILE A 93 33.76 -10.79 8.93
CA ILE A 93 32.69 -10.50 9.88
C ILE A 93 32.04 -11.80 10.38
N ILE A 94 31.85 -12.77 9.49
CA ILE A 94 31.22 -14.07 9.80
C ILE A 94 32.03 -14.90 10.81
N LYS A 95 33.35 -14.66 10.96
CA LYS A 95 34.14 -15.31 12.03
C LYS A 95 33.57 -15.01 13.42
N TYR A 96 32.85 -13.91 13.57
CA TYR A 96 32.17 -13.49 14.80
C TYR A 96 30.67 -13.82 14.81
N LYS A 97 30.22 -14.79 14.00
CA LYS A 97 28.78 -15.13 13.81
C LYS A 97 27.97 -15.32 15.09
N GLU A 98 28.59 -15.81 16.17
CA GLU A 98 27.92 -16.04 17.46
C GLU A 98 27.48 -14.74 18.17
N LYS A 99 28.09 -13.60 17.81
CA LYS A 99 27.75 -12.28 18.34
C LYS A 99 26.57 -11.62 17.61
N PHE A 100 26.14 -12.16 16.48
CA PHE A 100 25.03 -11.64 15.69
C PHE A 100 23.70 -12.28 16.05
N GLU A 101 22.63 -11.49 16.04
CA GLU A 101 21.28 -12.06 16.14
C GLU A 101 20.95 -12.89 14.88
N LYS A 102 20.31 -14.07 15.05
CA LYS A 102 19.96 -14.97 13.94
C LYS A 102 19.17 -14.29 12.80
N LYS A 103 18.32 -13.31 13.13
CA LYS A 103 17.52 -12.56 12.15
C LYS A 103 18.37 -11.71 11.20
N GLN A 104 19.57 -11.29 11.61
CA GLN A 104 20.48 -10.49 10.77
C GLN A 104 20.99 -11.28 9.57
N PHE A 105 21.28 -12.58 9.75
CA PHE A 105 21.70 -13.45 8.65
C PHE A 105 20.60 -13.65 7.62
N LYS A 106 19.34 -13.82 8.06
CA LYS A 106 18.19 -13.90 7.15
C LYS A 106 18.02 -12.61 6.34
N LEU A 107 18.14 -11.46 7.01
CA LEU A 107 18.01 -10.15 6.35
C LEU A 107 19.18 -9.87 5.38
N ALA A 108 20.41 -10.19 5.77
CA ALA A 108 21.58 -10.08 4.90
C ALA A 108 21.47 -10.98 3.66
N LEU A 109 21.00 -12.21 3.81
CA LEU A 109 20.75 -13.14 2.70
C LEU A 109 19.67 -12.59 1.76
N ASP A 110 18.57 -12.08 2.32
CA ASP A 110 17.50 -11.48 1.55
C ASP A 110 17.93 -10.27 0.74
N ILE A 111 18.84 -9.46 1.29
CA ILE A 111 19.41 -8.29 0.61
C ILE A 111 20.38 -8.72 -0.49
N ALA A 112 21.25 -9.70 -0.22
CA ALA A 112 22.17 -10.24 -1.21
C ALA A 112 21.42 -10.81 -2.43
N ILE A 113 20.32 -11.54 -2.20
CA ILE A 113 19.46 -12.09 -3.26
C ILE A 113 18.76 -10.98 -4.07
N GLN A 114 18.36 -9.89 -3.40
CA GLN A 114 17.69 -8.75 -4.03
C GLN A 114 18.63 -7.81 -4.77
N SER A 115 19.94 -7.95 -4.58
CA SER A 115 20.94 -7.13 -5.27
C SER A 115 20.92 -7.42 -6.78
N GLU A 116 21.07 -6.37 -7.58
CA GLU A 116 21.27 -6.47 -9.03
C GLU A 116 22.71 -6.91 -9.39
N GLN A 117 23.62 -6.92 -8.40
CA GLN A 117 24.99 -7.39 -8.54
C GLN A 117 25.03 -8.93 -8.51
N ASP A 118 26.00 -9.53 -9.23
CA ASP A 118 26.24 -10.99 -9.21
C ASP A 118 26.95 -11.41 -7.92
N ASN A 119 26.25 -11.31 -6.80
CA ASN A 119 26.77 -11.57 -5.46
C ASN A 119 26.54 -13.03 -5.02
N TRP A 120 26.69 -13.98 -5.95
CA TRP A 120 26.45 -15.40 -5.67
C TRP A 120 27.28 -15.91 -4.50
N ASP A 121 28.56 -15.54 -4.42
CA ASP A 121 29.46 -16.04 -3.37
C ASP A 121 28.99 -15.63 -1.96
N ILE A 122 28.38 -14.44 -1.84
CA ILE A 122 27.76 -13.97 -0.59
C ILE A 122 26.48 -14.76 -0.31
N VAL A 123 25.64 -14.98 -1.32
CA VAL A 123 24.41 -15.76 -1.19
C VAL A 123 24.74 -17.19 -0.76
N GLU A 124 25.73 -17.83 -1.38
CA GLU A 124 26.18 -19.18 -1.05
C GLU A 124 26.72 -19.26 0.38
N THR A 125 27.60 -18.33 0.77
CA THR A 125 28.15 -18.28 2.13
C THR A 125 27.04 -18.11 3.18
N LEU A 126 26.08 -17.20 2.95
CA LEU A 126 24.97 -16.98 3.88
C LEU A 126 23.95 -18.14 3.90
N LEU A 127 23.73 -18.82 2.76
CA LEU A 127 22.89 -20.02 2.68
C LEU A 127 23.48 -21.20 3.45
N GLN A 128 24.81 -21.36 3.46
CA GLN A 128 25.47 -22.41 4.24
C GLN A 128 25.37 -22.17 5.75
N LEU A 129 25.30 -20.91 6.18
CA LEU A 129 25.21 -20.52 7.59
C LEU A 129 23.78 -20.51 8.13
N THR A 130 22.80 -20.26 7.25
CA THR A 130 21.39 -20.22 7.63
C THR A 130 20.76 -21.59 7.43
N SER A 131 20.44 -22.28 8.52
CA SER A 131 19.67 -23.54 8.50
C SER A 131 18.19 -23.32 8.11
N LEU A 132 17.86 -22.26 7.39
CA LEU A 132 16.51 -21.73 7.17
C LEU A 132 15.98 -22.09 5.77
N GLU A 133 14.66 -22.01 5.64
CA GLU A 133 13.84 -22.53 4.53
C GLU A 133 14.23 -21.95 3.15
N LYS A 134 15.13 -22.68 2.48
CA LYS A 134 15.59 -22.52 1.08
C LYS A 134 14.49 -22.23 0.04
N PRO A 135 13.26 -22.76 0.15
CA PRO A 135 12.21 -22.53 -0.86
C PRO A 135 11.71 -21.08 -0.93
N GLN A 136 11.67 -20.39 0.23
CA GLN A 136 11.18 -19.01 0.31
C GLN A 136 12.14 -18.04 -0.39
N HIS A 137 13.44 -18.27 -0.22
CA HIS A 137 14.50 -17.44 -0.82
C HIS A 137 14.61 -17.66 -2.33
N LEU A 138 14.36 -18.88 -2.83
CA LEU A 138 14.23 -19.15 -4.26
C LEU A 138 13.07 -18.39 -4.89
N ILE A 139 11.87 -18.47 -4.30
CA ILE A 139 10.69 -17.78 -4.82
C ILE A 139 10.90 -16.25 -4.82
N LYS A 140 11.57 -15.74 -3.79
CA LYS A 140 11.90 -14.31 -3.65
C LYS A 140 12.89 -13.83 -4.73
N SER A 141 13.93 -14.60 -5.05
CA SER A 141 14.89 -14.26 -6.12
C SER A 141 14.20 -14.18 -7.49
N MET A 142 13.28 -15.11 -7.76
CA MET A 142 12.48 -15.14 -8.99
C MET A 142 11.56 -13.93 -9.12
N ARG A 143 10.83 -13.55 -8.06
CA ARG A 143 9.93 -12.37 -8.05
C ARG A 143 10.65 -11.05 -8.31
N LYS A 144 11.94 -10.98 -7.98
CA LYS A 144 12.79 -9.80 -8.16
C LYS A 144 13.52 -9.79 -9.50
N GLY A 145 13.39 -10.84 -10.30
CA GLY A 145 14.04 -10.95 -11.60
C GLY A 145 15.51 -11.36 -11.54
N ASN A 146 16.04 -11.75 -10.36
CA ASN A 146 17.41 -12.25 -10.22
C ASN A 146 17.47 -13.73 -10.61
N PHE A 147 17.26 -13.97 -11.91
CA PHE A 147 17.11 -15.31 -12.47
C PHE A 147 18.39 -16.14 -12.46
N LYS A 148 19.57 -15.48 -12.50
CA LYS A 148 20.87 -16.14 -12.37
C LYS A 148 21.05 -16.77 -10.99
N THR A 149 20.75 -16.00 -9.94
CA THR A 149 20.80 -16.50 -8.55
C THR A 149 19.73 -17.59 -8.35
N ALA A 150 18.52 -17.40 -8.87
CA ALA A 150 17.47 -18.41 -8.82
C ALA A 150 17.91 -19.74 -9.46
N GLN A 151 18.55 -19.69 -10.64
CA GLN A 151 19.05 -20.87 -11.32
C GLN A 151 20.12 -21.60 -10.49
N LYS A 152 21.11 -20.88 -9.95
CA LYS A 152 22.15 -21.48 -9.08
C LYS A 152 21.55 -22.11 -7.81
N ILE A 153 20.53 -21.48 -7.20
CA ILE A 153 19.80 -22.06 -6.07
C ILE A 153 19.09 -23.37 -6.46
N ILE A 154 18.41 -23.40 -7.61
CA ILE A 154 17.73 -24.61 -8.13
C ILE A 154 18.73 -25.74 -8.38
N GLU A 155 19.88 -25.41 -8.98
CA GLU A 155 20.91 -26.38 -9.31
C GLU A 155 21.50 -27.06 -8.07
N GLN A 156 21.80 -26.28 -7.01
CA GLN A 156 22.43 -26.76 -5.78
C GLN A 156 21.44 -27.32 -4.74
N TYR A 157 20.26 -26.71 -4.59
CA TYR A 157 19.37 -26.99 -3.46
C TYR A 157 17.98 -27.52 -3.86
N GLY A 158 17.64 -27.53 -5.14
CA GLY A 158 16.32 -27.93 -5.63
C GLY A 158 15.31 -26.78 -5.62
N ALA A 159 14.06 -27.11 -5.94
CA ALA A 159 12.95 -26.15 -6.11
C ALA A 159 11.72 -26.49 -5.25
N SER A 160 11.88 -27.44 -4.33
CA SER A 160 10.80 -27.99 -3.51
C SER A 160 10.38 -26.98 -2.46
N GLY A 161 9.09 -27.00 -2.09
CA GLY A 161 8.51 -26.08 -1.11
C GLY A 161 7.55 -25.07 -1.71
N GLN A 162 6.86 -24.36 -0.82
CA GLN A 162 5.80 -23.42 -1.15
C GLN A 162 6.01 -22.13 -0.36
N ASP A 163 5.61 -21.00 -0.93
CA ASP A 163 5.50 -19.76 -0.16
C ASP A 163 4.20 -19.72 0.67
N GLU A 164 3.96 -18.60 1.35
CA GLU A 164 2.79 -18.37 2.19
C GLU A 164 1.45 -18.46 1.43
N ASN A 165 1.46 -18.31 0.10
CA ASN A 165 0.27 -18.46 -0.76
C ASN A 165 0.10 -19.91 -1.25
N GLY A 166 0.99 -20.82 -0.86
CA GLY A 166 1.07 -22.16 -1.42
C GLY A 166 1.68 -22.21 -2.82
N ASP A 167 2.23 -21.11 -3.36
CA ASP A 167 2.85 -21.13 -4.68
C ASP A 167 4.20 -21.85 -4.59
N THR A 168 4.44 -22.81 -5.48
CA THR A 168 5.78 -23.38 -5.70
C THR A 168 6.62 -22.48 -6.60
N ALA A 169 7.93 -22.69 -6.65
CA ALA A 169 8.80 -21.99 -7.60
C ALA A 169 8.29 -22.09 -9.07
N LEU A 170 7.68 -23.22 -9.44
CA LEU A 170 7.09 -23.41 -10.76
C LEU A 170 5.85 -22.52 -11.00
N HIS A 171 4.98 -22.32 -10.01
CA HIS A 171 3.84 -21.37 -10.13
C HIS A 171 4.34 -19.96 -10.42
N VAL A 172 5.38 -19.53 -9.71
CA VAL A 172 5.96 -18.19 -9.87
C VAL A 172 6.66 -18.06 -11.23
N ALA A 173 7.40 -19.10 -11.67
CA ALA A 173 8.02 -19.13 -12.99
C ALA A 173 6.98 -18.99 -14.11
N SER A 174 5.87 -19.74 -14.01
CA SER A 174 4.76 -19.71 -14.97
C SER A 174 4.11 -18.33 -15.07
N ARG A 175 3.95 -17.63 -13.94
CA ARG A 175 3.37 -16.29 -13.89
C ARG A 175 4.30 -15.23 -14.48
N LEU A 176 5.61 -15.41 -14.33
CA LEU A 176 6.63 -14.51 -14.89
C LEU A 176 6.93 -14.80 -16.37
N GLY A 177 6.61 -16.00 -16.86
CA GLY A 177 6.87 -16.41 -18.25
C GLY A 177 8.34 -16.68 -18.56
N ASN A 178 9.18 -16.94 -17.55
CA ASN A 178 10.59 -17.20 -17.76
C ASN A 178 10.83 -18.67 -18.15
N LEU A 179 10.90 -18.92 -19.47
CA LEU A 179 11.05 -20.26 -20.03
C LEU A 179 12.33 -20.98 -19.58
N GLN A 180 13.44 -20.26 -19.35
CA GLN A 180 14.71 -20.87 -18.93
C GLN A 180 14.64 -21.42 -17.51
N ILE A 181 14.01 -20.67 -16.59
CA ILE A 181 13.81 -21.17 -15.23
C ILE A 181 12.77 -22.29 -15.19
N ILE A 182 11.69 -22.19 -15.98
CA ILE A 182 10.70 -23.28 -16.09
C ILE A 182 11.40 -24.58 -16.47
N LYS A 183 12.25 -24.57 -17.50
CA LYS A 183 13.05 -25.72 -17.91
C LYS A 183 13.93 -26.24 -16.77
N SER A 184 14.63 -25.35 -16.09
CA SER A 184 15.55 -25.70 -14.99
C SER A 184 14.82 -26.36 -13.81
N ILE A 185 13.64 -25.86 -13.43
CA ILE A 185 12.82 -26.45 -12.35
C ILE A 185 12.27 -27.80 -12.79
N CYS A 186 11.67 -27.88 -13.98
CA CYS A 186 11.07 -29.07 -14.57
C CYS A 186 12.05 -30.25 -14.67
N GLN A 187 13.32 -29.99 -14.97
CA GLN A 187 14.36 -31.02 -15.05
C GLN A 187 14.77 -31.58 -13.68
N LYS A 188 14.56 -30.82 -12.60
CA LYS A 188 14.96 -31.19 -11.23
C LYS A 188 13.83 -31.83 -10.44
N GLU A 189 12.62 -31.27 -10.53
CA GLU A 189 11.49 -31.67 -9.67
C GLU A 189 10.13 -31.68 -10.39
N ASN A 190 9.27 -32.62 -9.98
CA ASN A 190 7.92 -32.78 -10.53
C ASN A 190 6.89 -31.93 -9.76
N LEU A 191 6.74 -30.66 -10.16
CA LEU A 191 5.84 -29.69 -9.49
C LEU A 191 4.56 -29.37 -10.28
N TYR A 192 4.34 -29.97 -11.46
CA TYR A 192 3.24 -29.61 -12.38
C TYR A 192 1.83 -29.75 -11.79
N LYS A 193 1.64 -30.68 -10.85
CA LYS A 193 0.32 -31.00 -10.26
C LYS A 193 0.11 -30.42 -8.87
N LYS A 194 1.13 -29.75 -8.30
CA LYS A 194 0.99 -29.12 -6.98
C LYS A 194 0.03 -27.95 -7.12
N LYS A 195 -0.88 -27.84 -6.17
CA LYS A 195 -1.86 -26.77 -6.11
C LYS A 195 -1.45 -25.75 -5.05
N ASN A 196 -1.63 -24.48 -5.35
CA ASN A 196 -1.55 -23.42 -4.37
C ASN A 196 -2.82 -23.33 -3.51
N LEU A 197 -2.88 -22.38 -2.57
CA LEU A 197 -4.04 -22.21 -1.68
C LEU A 197 -5.32 -21.78 -2.41
N LEU A 198 -5.20 -21.27 -3.64
CA LEU A 198 -6.32 -20.98 -4.54
C LEU A 198 -6.72 -22.20 -5.40
N HIS A 199 -6.17 -23.38 -5.11
CA HIS A 199 -6.36 -24.63 -5.84
C HIS A 199 -5.93 -24.62 -7.32
N GLN A 200 -5.07 -23.66 -7.70
CA GLN A 200 -4.53 -23.51 -9.05
C GLN A 200 -3.23 -24.30 -9.20
N THR A 201 -2.99 -24.85 -10.40
CA THR A 201 -1.71 -25.48 -10.79
C THR A 201 -0.78 -24.46 -11.46
N PRO A 202 0.53 -24.76 -11.65
CA PRO A 202 1.43 -23.91 -12.43
C PRO A 202 0.95 -23.65 -13.85
N LEU A 203 0.18 -24.57 -14.44
CA LEU A 203 -0.42 -24.38 -15.76
C LEU A 203 -1.55 -23.35 -15.72
N ASP A 204 -2.35 -23.32 -14.66
CA ASP A 204 -3.48 -22.39 -14.52
C ASP A 204 -3.02 -20.93 -14.36
N VAL A 205 -1.84 -20.71 -13.77
CA VAL A 205 -1.28 -19.37 -13.52
C VAL A 205 -0.33 -18.86 -14.61
N ALA A 206 -0.19 -19.60 -15.73
CA ALA A 206 0.72 -19.24 -16.82
C ALA A 206 0.31 -17.92 -17.51
N CYS A 207 1.29 -17.03 -17.75
CA CYS A 207 1.02 -15.66 -18.23
C CYS A 207 0.60 -15.57 -19.70
N ASN A 208 0.99 -16.53 -20.54
CA ASN A 208 0.70 -16.54 -21.97
C ASN A 208 0.66 -17.96 -22.53
N GLN A 209 0.21 -18.09 -23.78
CA GLN A 209 0.08 -19.39 -24.45
C GLN A 209 1.43 -20.08 -24.66
N GLU A 210 2.50 -19.31 -24.91
CA GLU A 210 3.86 -19.83 -25.07
C GLU A 210 4.36 -20.54 -23.80
N THR A 211 4.15 -19.94 -22.64
CA THR A 211 4.49 -20.52 -21.34
C THR A 211 3.66 -21.77 -21.04
N ARG A 212 2.36 -21.76 -21.40
CA ARG A 212 1.49 -22.94 -21.29
C ARG A 212 2.02 -24.08 -22.16
N ASN A 213 2.37 -23.80 -23.41
CA ASN A 213 2.92 -24.78 -24.33
C ASN A 213 4.24 -25.34 -23.78
N GLN A 214 5.13 -24.49 -23.27
CA GLN A 214 6.39 -24.93 -22.66
C GLN A 214 6.16 -25.83 -21.43
N LEU A 215 5.22 -25.49 -20.54
CA LEU A 215 4.90 -26.33 -19.38
C LEU A 215 4.36 -27.70 -19.78
N ILE A 216 3.50 -27.74 -20.80
CA ILE A 216 2.93 -28.99 -21.35
C ILE A 216 4.03 -29.81 -22.03
N GLU A 217 4.90 -29.19 -22.81
CA GLU A 217 6.04 -29.86 -23.45
C GLU A 217 6.98 -30.45 -22.40
N GLU A 218 7.37 -29.68 -21.39
CA GLU A 218 8.24 -30.16 -20.30
C GLU A 218 7.55 -31.26 -19.48
N GLU A 219 6.25 -31.16 -19.21
CA GLU A 219 5.51 -32.23 -18.53
C GLU A 219 5.51 -33.53 -19.36
N ILE A 220 5.31 -33.44 -20.67
CA ILE A 220 5.36 -34.59 -21.59
C ILE A 220 6.78 -35.17 -21.66
N GLN A 221 7.82 -34.33 -21.72
CA GLN A 221 9.23 -34.77 -21.74
C GLN A 221 9.62 -35.43 -20.42
N PHE A 222 9.20 -34.86 -19.29
CA PHE A 222 9.41 -35.44 -17.97
C PHE A 222 8.70 -36.81 -17.85
N GLN A 223 7.49 -36.94 -18.39
CA GLN A 223 6.75 -38.22 -18.41
C GLN A 223 7.34 -39.28 -19.35
N LYS A 224 8.03 -38.87 -20.42
CA LYS A 224 8.70 -39.76 -21.39
C LYS A 224 10.12 -40.18 -20.97
N SER A 225 10.69 -39.55 -19.95
CA SER A 225 12.06 -39.81 -19.49
C SER A 225 12.18 -41.17 -18.77
N PRO A 226 13.14 -42.06 -19.12
CA PRO A 226 13.21 -43.44 -18.62
C PRO A 226 13.65 -43.60 -17.15
N ASN A 227 14.02 -42.53 -16.44
CA ASN A 227 14.53 -42.59 -15.06
C ASN A 227 13.42 -42.54 -13.99
N ARG A 228 12.44 -43.45 -14.12
CA ARG A 228 11.23 -43.48 -13.28
C ARG A 228 11.40 -44.07 -11.87
N LYS A 229 12.56 -44.62 -11.51
CA LYS A 229 12.70 -45.48 -10.30
C LYS A 229 13.86 -45.15 -9.34
N ARG A 230 14.62 -44.06 -9.50
CA ARG A 230 15.81 -43.81 -8.66
C ARG A 230 15.80 -42.53 -7.81
N ARG A 231 14.72 -41.76 -7.77
CA ARG A 231 14.68 -40.49 -7.00
C ARG A 231 13.49 -40.35 -6.05
N GLN A 232 12.63 -41.36 -5.95
CA GLN A 232 11.55 -41.39 -4.96
C GLN A 232 11.97 -42.04 -3.62
N GLU A 233 13.15 -42.68 -3.55
CA GLU A 233 13.59 -43.43 -2.37
C GLU A 233 14.57 -42.66 -1.45
N ASP A 234 15.22 -41.59 -1.90
CA ASP A 234 16.20 -40.84 -1.07
C ASP A 234 15.60 -39.72 -0.18
N PHE A 235 14.28 -39.60 -0.06
CA PHE A 235 13.65 -38.50 0.70
C PHE A 235 12.66 -38.93 1.80
N ASN A 236 12.47 -40.23 2.03
CA ASN A 236 11.61 -40.70 3.12
C ASN A 236 12.34 -40.89 4.47
N ASP A 237 13.66 -40.68 4.54
CA ASP A 237 14.44 -41.01 5.74
C ASP A 237 14.66 -39.87 6.77
N ASN A 238 13.99 -38.72 6.65
CA ASN A 238 14.12 -37.64 7.65
C ASN A 238 12.82 -37.26 8.40
N ASN A 239 11.78 -38.11 8.36
CA ASN A 239 10.54 -37.90 9.12
C ASN A 239 10.25 -38.99 10.17
N GLN A 240 11.27 -39.46 10.90
CA GLN A 240 11.08 -40.26 12.12
C GLN A 240 12.08 -39.92 13.23
N ILE A 241 11.81 -38.87 14.01
CA ILE A 241 12.16 -38.74 15.44
C ILE A 241 11.14 -37.70 16.00
N SER A 242 10.22 -37.92 16.92
CA SER A 242 9.74 -39.05 17.71
C SER A 242 8.29 -38.73 18.11
N GLN A 243 7.36 -39.67 17.96
CA GLN A 243 6.12 -39.68 18.72
C GLN A 243 6.37 -40.33 20.08
N LYS A 244 5.77 -39.80 21.15
CA LYS A 244 5.09 -40.65 22.12
C LYS A 244 3.68 -40.10 22.40
N PRO A 245 2.68 -40.99 22.59
CA PRO A 245 1.27 -40.67 22.36
C PRO A 245 0.46 -40.65 23.67
N GLN A 246 -0.68 -39.97 23.67
CA GLN A 246 -1.79 -40.32 24.55
C GLN A 246 -3.09 -40.43 23.76
N LYS A 247 -3.74 -41.58 24.01
CA LYS A 247 -4.95 -42.15 23.41
C LYS A 247 -6.19 -41.28 23.68
N TYR A 248 -7.19 -41.37 22.82
CA TYR A 248 -8.51 -41.91 23.16
C TYR A 248 -9.26 -42.31 21.88
N GLU A 249 -9.55 -43.61 21.82
CA GLU A 249 -10.61 -44.35 21.11
C GLU A 249 -11.99 -43.67 21.35
N ASP A 250 -13.06 -43.77 20.55
CA ASP A 250 -13.45 -44.82 19.61
C ASP A 250 -14.73 -44.45 18.79
N PHE A 251 -14.89 -45.19 17.69
CA PHE A 251 -16.11 -45.69 17.01
C PHE A 251 -17.18 -44.79 16.33
N ASN A 252 -17.27 -44.99 15.00
CA ASN A 252 -18.42 -45.43 14.16
C ASN A 252 -19.79 -44.73 14.27
N GLU A 253 -20.65 -44.63 13.28
CA GLU A 253 -20.84 -45.02 11.86
C GLU A 253 -22.05 -44.14 11.45
N ILE A 254 -22.35 -43.80 10.19
CA ILE A 254 -23.17 -44.63 9.29
C ILE A 254 -23.19 -43.89 7.93
N LEU A 255 -22.58 -44.54 6.95
CA LEU A 255 -22.98 -44.70 5.55
C LEU A 255 -24.31 -44.05 5.09
N GLN A 256 -24.28 -43.32 3.97
CA GLN A 256 -24.85 -43.76 2.66
C GLN A 256 -24.82 -42.61 1.61
N LYS A 257 -23.98 -42.77 0.58
CA LYS A 257 -24.31 -42.49 -0.84
C LYS A 257 -24.66 -43.86 -1.48
N PRO A 258 -24.99 -44.04 -2.79
CA PRO A 258 -25.14 -43.15 -3.97
C PRO A 258 -26.45 -43.56 -4.75
N PRO A 259 -26.63 -43.58 -6.11
CA PRO A 259 -25.78 -43.19 -7.26
C PRO A 259 -26.44 -42.55 -8.53
N LYS A 260 -25.55 -41.98 -9.37
CA LYS A 260 -25.37 -42.04 -10.85
C LYS A 260 -26.59 -41.94 -11.80
N VAL A 261 -26.40 -41.25 -12.93
CA VAL A 261 -26.39 -41.85 -14.30
C VAL A 261 -25.57 -40.95 -15.27
N PHE A 262 -24.79 -41.60 -16.14
CA PHE A 262 -23.99 -41.09 -17.26
C PHE A 262 -24.82 -40.90 -18.56
N HIS A 263 -24.41 -40.00 -19.47
CA HIS A 263 -24.11 -40.42 -20.85
C HIS A 263 -23.30 -39.39 -21.65
N ASP A 264 -22.36 -39.94 -22.44
CA ASP A 264 -21.53 -39.32 -23.47
C ASP A 264 -22.35 -38.91 -24.71
N GLN A 265 -21.86 -37.91 -25.46
CA GLN A 265 -21.53 -38.04 -26.90
C GLN A 265 -20.93 -36.73 -27.47
N ALA A 266 -19.94 -36.89 -28.34
CA ALA A 266 -19.26 -35.85 -29.08
C ALA A 266 -19.97 -35.53 -30.41
N ILE A 267 -19.81 -34.30 -30.93
CA ILE A 267 -19.42 -33.92 -32.32
C ILE A 267 -19.87 -32.47 -32.64
N GLN A 268 -18.86 -31.64 -32.94
CA GLN A 268 -18.71 -30.53 -33.91
C GLN A 268 -19.82 -29.47 -34.16
N THR A 269 -19.33 -28.22 -34.15
CA THR A 269 -19.65 -27.06 -35.02
C THR A 269 -21.10 -26.54 -35.06
N GLU A 270 -21.34 -25.37 -34.49
CA GLU A 270 -21.62 -24.10 -35.22
C GLU A 270 -22.13 -23.00 -34.27
N ASN A 271 -21.78 -21.77 -34.62
CA ASN A 271 -22.25 -20.53 -33.99
C ASN A 271 -23.77 -20.51 -33.82
N LYS A 272 -24.25 -20.17 -32.62
CA LYS A 272 -25.48 -19.39 -32.42
C LYS A 272 -25.51 -18.72 -31.06
N GLU A 273 -25.59 -17.41 -31.12
CA GLU A 273 -25.90 -16.47 -30.05
C GLU A 273 -27.19 -16.86 -29.30
N LYS A 274 -27.17 -16.69 -27.96
CA LYS A 274 -28.27 -16.34 -27.05
C LYS A 274 -27.64 -16.22 -25.65
N LYS A 275 -27.28 -15.02 -25.16
CA LYS A 275 -28.11 -14.05 -24.42
C LYS A 275 -28.97 -14.71 -23.32
N ASP A 276 -28.47 -14.63 -22.10
CA ASP A 276 -29.19 -14.41 -20.84
C ASP A 276 -28.21 -13.59 -19.96
N SER A 277 -28.18 -12.25 -19.99
CA SER A 277 -29.06 -11.30 -19.29
C SER A 277 -29.26 -11.57 -17.79
N GLU A 278 -28.18 -11.51 -17.02
CA GLU A 278 -28.24 -10.87 -15.69
C GLU A 278 -27.82 -9.41 -15.87
N SER A 279 -28.81 -8.54 -15.74
CA SER A 279 -28.77 -7.10 -15.96
C SER A 279 -27.76 -6.43 -15.03
N GLN A 280 -26.58 -6.17 -15.58
CA GLN A 280 -25.63 -5.20 -15.05
C GLN A 280 -26.33 -3.83 -14.98
N ILE A 281 -26.46 -3.32 -13.76
CA ILE A 281 -26.82 -1.93 -13.50
C ILE A 281 -25.62 -1.09 -13.94
N PRO A 282 -25.80 0.01 -14.70
CA PRO A 282 -24.68 0.69 -15.35
C PRO A 282 -23.74 1.33 -14.33
N GLU A 283 -22.44 1.06 -14.45
CA GLU A 283 -21.38 1.85 -13.81
C GLU A 283 -21.43 3.28 -14.35
N HIS A 284 -22.15 4.15 -13.65
CA HIS A 284 -22.23 5.57 -13.98
C HIS A 284 -21.05 6.32 -13.35
N ASN A 285 -19.94 6.36 -14.09
CA ASN A 285 -19.04 7.50 -14.08
C ASN A 285 -19.78 8.70 -14.69
N TYR A 286 -20.38 9.52 -13.83
CA TYR A 286 -20.83 10.86 -14.20
C TYR A 286 -20.44 11.83 -13.08
N ILE A 287 -19.34 12.53 -13.27
CA ILE A 287 -19.24 13.90 -12.77
C ILE A 287 -20.24 14.66 -13.65
N ASN A 288 -21.37 15.04 -13.07
CA ASN A 288 -22.32 15.93 -13.72
C ASN A 288 -22.78 16.93 -12.66
N GLN A 289 -21.81 17.69 -12.18
CA GLN A 289 -22.00 18.83 -11.30
C GLN A 289 -21.31 20.00 -12.02
N PRO A 290 -22.07 20.96 -12.59
CA PRO A 290 -21.53 22.00 -13.47
C PRO A 290 -20.31 22.72 -12.89
N PHE A 291 -20.25 22.88 -11.57
CA PHE A 291 -19.10 23.46 -10.86
C PHE A 291 -17.82 22.62 -11.01
N TYR A 292 -17.86 21.31 -10.76
CA TYR A 292 -16.70 20.43 -10.89
C TYR A 292 -16.30 20.23 -12.35
N ASP A 293 -17.30 20.09 -13.23
CA ASP A 293 -17.07 19.92 -14.66
C ASP A 293 -16.48 21.18 -15.30
N GLN A 294 -16.88 22.37 -14.85
CA GLN A 294 -16.26 23.62 -15.26
C GLN A 294 -14.78 23.65 -14.84
N LEU A 295 -14.47 23.33 -13.57
CA LEU A 295 -13.09 23.36 -13.08
C LEU A 295 -12.20 22.30 -13.76
N ILE A 296 -12.75 21.12 -14.08
CA ILE A 296 -12.06 20.04 -14.80
C ILE A 296 -11.92 20.33 -16.30
N SER A 297 -12.96 20.87 -16.95
CA SER A 297 -12.92 21.20 -18.38
C SER A 297 -12.01 22.39 -18.66
N GLU A 298 -12.01 23.41 -17.80
CA GLU A 298 -11.03 24.48 -17.83
C GLU A 298 -9.60 23.92 -17.69
N ALA A 299 -9.40 22.77 -17.06
CA ALA A 299 -8.09 22.13 -16.92
C ALA A 299 -7.55 21.42 -18.18
N LEU A 300 -8.34 21.28 -19.25
CA LEU A 300 -7.92 20.57 -20.46
C LEU A 300 -7.24 21.46 -21.52
N VAL A 301 -7.27 22.78 -21.34
CA VAL A 301 -6.79 23.76 -22.33
C VAL A 301 -5.77 24.71 -21.67
N THR A 302 -4.61 24.92 -22.32
CA THR A 302 -3.46 25.85 -22.03
C THR A 302 -2.17 25.26 -21.40
N LEU A 303 -1.02 25.75 -21.89
CA LEU A 303 0.36 25.59 -21.40
C LEU A 303 1.06 26.97 -21.49
N PRO A 304 1.60 27.56 -20.41
CA PRO A 304 2.26 28.89 -20.49
C PRO A 304 3.79 28.89 -20.37
N GLN A 305 4.38 30.10 -20.33
CA GLN A 305 5.80 30.40 -20.10
C GLN A 305 5.97 31.47 -18.98
N HIS A 306 7.06 31.36 -18.21
CA HIS A 306 7.54 32.19 -17.05
C HIS A 306 7.22 31.67 -15.63
N ARG A 307 8.27 31.54 -14.79
CA ARG A 307 8.26 31.03 -13.41
C ARG A 307 7.78 32.07 -12.39
N ILE A 308 7.06 31.62 -11.37
CA ILE A 308 6.52 32.42 -10.25
C ILE A 308 7.43 32.27 -9.02
N SER A 309 7.50 33.29 -8.14
CA SER A 309 8.27 33.21 -6.88
C SER A 309 7.57 32.32 -5.84
N LEU A 310 8.30 31.76 -4.86
CA LEU A 310 7.71 30.89 -3.84
C LEU A 310 6.67 31.60 -2.97
N ASP A 311 6.91 32.86 -2.59
CA ASP A 311 5.95 33.66 -1.82
C ASP A 311 4.67 33.92 -2.61
N ASP A 312 4.79 34.18 -3.92
CA ASP A 312 3.63 34.38 -4.78
C ASP A 312 2.86 33.06 -4.99
N ILE A 313 3.55 31.91 -5.07
CA ILE A 313 2.95 30.57 -5.11
C ILE A 313 2.10 30.35 -3.86
N VAL A 314 2.66 30.61 -2.68
CA VAL A 314 1.97 30.42 -1.40
C VAL A 314 0.74 31.33 -1.28
N LYS A 315 0.87 32.61 -1.67
CA LYS A 315 -0.27 33.55 -1.68
C LYS A 315 -1.36 33.12 -2.64
N GLN A 316 -0.97 32.68 -3.84
CA GLN A 316 -1.91 32.22 -4.85
C GLN A 316 -2.62 30.93 -4.43
N LEU A 317 -1.90 29.96 -3.87
CA LEU A 317 -2.50 28.76 -3.29
C LEU A 317 -3.50 29.12 -2.18
N SER A 318 -3.11 30.03 -1.29
CA SER A 318 -3.99 30.48 -0.21
C SER A 318 -5.29 31.07 -0.75
N PHE A 319 -5.19 31.90 -1.79
CA PHE A 319 -6.33 32.49 -2.47
C PHE A 319 -7.23 31.43 -3.13
N GLU A 320 -6.64 30.51 -3.90
CA GLU A 320 -7.37 29.45 -4.60
C GLU A 320 -8.10 28.51 -3.64
N ILE A 321 -7.42 28.05 -2.59
CA ILE A 321 -7.99 27.13 -1.59
C ILE A 321 -9.15 27.79 -0.85
N ASN A 322 -8.98 29.05 -0.42
CA ASN A 322 -10.04 29.78 0.29
C ASN A 322 -11.25 30.03 -0.61
N THR A 323 -11.01 30.45 -1.87
CA THR A 323 -12.09 30.69 -2.83
C THR A 323 -12.86 29.40 -3.15
N PHE A 324 -12.14 28.30 -3.42
CA PHE A 324 -12.75 26.98 -3.64
C PHE A 324 -13.61 26.55 -2.44
N SER A 325 -13.06 26.68 -1.23
CA SER A 325 -13.75 26.26 -0.01
C SER A 325 -15.00 27.10 0.26
N GLN A 326 -14.94 28.41 0.03
CA GLN A 326 -16.08 29.31 0.20
C GLN A 326 -17.23 28.98 -0.77
N GLU A 327 -16.93 28.78 -2.05
CA GLU A 327 -17.96 28.45 -3.05
C GLU A 327 -18.55 27.06 -2.82
N LEU A 328 -17.72 26.07 -2.47
CA LEU A 328 -18.20 24.74 -2.13
C LEU A 328 -19.10 24.76 -0.88
N ASN A 329 -18.77 25.55 0.14
CA ASN A 329 -19.60 25.69 1.34
C ASN A 329 -21.01 26.23 1.03
N LYS A 330 -21.13 27.23 0.14
CA LYS A 330 -22.44 27.76 -0.28
C LYS A 330 -23.31 26.65 -0.90
N LEU A 331 -22.73 25.87 -1.81
CA LEU A 331 -23.42 24.77 -2.48
C LEU A 331 -23.77 23.63 -1.51
N GLN A 332 -22.93 23.36 -0.50
CA GLN A 332 -23.24 22.41 0.57
C GLN A 332 -24.43 22.88 1.44
N GLU A 333 -24.49 24.17 1.76
CA GLU A 333 -25.60 24.77 2.52
C GLU A 333 -26.92 24.63 1.74
N GLU A 334 -26.90 24.82 0.42
CA GLU A 334 -28.06 24.59 -0.45
C GLU A 334 -28.50 23.10 -0.49
N GLN A 335 -27.57 22.15 -0.41
CA GLN A 335 -27.88 20.72 -0.36
C GLN A 335 -28.39 20.25 1.01
N ARG A 336 -28.14 21.00 2.09
CA ARG A 336 -28.41 20.56 3.46
C ARG A 336 -29.89 20.21 3.72
N PRO A 337 -30.88 21.02 3.29
CA PRO A 337 -32.29 20.69 3.48
C PRO A 337 -32.70 19.38 2.77
N ILE A 338 -32.10 19.09 1.62
CA ILE A 338 -32.36 17.85 0.87
C ILE A 338 -31.82 16.65 1.64
N ILE A 339 -30.60 16.74 2.17
CA ILE A 339 -29.99 15.68 2.99
C ILE A 339 -30.81 15.45 4.26
N ASP A 340 -31.22 16.51 4.95
CA ASP A 340 -32.01 16.41 6.18
C ASP A 340 -33.38 15.75 5.91
N LYS A 341 -34.05 16.10 4.80
CA LYS A 341 -35.30 15.46 4.35
C LYS A 341 -35.10 13.98 4.03
N ILE A 342 -34.02 13.60 3.35
CA ILE A 342 -33.67 12.19 3.07
C ILE A 342 -33.50 11.42 4.38
N VAL A 343 -32.73 11.95 5.33
CA VAL A 343 -32.47 11.29 6.62
C VAL A 343 -33.76 11.12 7.40
N GLN A 344 -34.65 12.11 7.39
CA GLN A 344 -35.97 12.02 8.00
C GLN A 344 -36.81 10.87 7.39
N MET A 345 -36.91 10.81 6.06
CA MET A 345 -37.69 9.78 5.37
C MET A 345 -37.11 8.37 5.59
N VAL A 346 -35.77 8.27 5.69
CA VAL A 346 -35.09 7.03 6.06
C VAL A 346 -35.43 6.64 7.51
N ASP A 347 -35.38 7.57 8.47
CA ASP A 347 -35.75 7.31 9.88
C ASP A 347 -37.20 6.82 10.00
N GLU A 348 -38.14 7.48 9.33
CA GLU A 348 -39.57 7.12 9.29
C GLU A 348 -39.78 5.71 8.69
N THR A 349 -39.11 5.42 7.57
CA THR A 349 -39.22 4.10 6.90
C THR A 349 -38.69 2.99 7.80
N VAL A 350 -37.55 3.21 8.45
CA VAL A 350 -36.93 2.19 9.31
C VAL A 350 -37.75 1.99 10.60
N GLN A 351 -38.34 3.05 11.16
CA GLN A 351 -39.25 2.95 12.31
C GLN A 351 -40.51 2.12 12.01
N SER A 352 -41.00 2.13 10.76
CA SER A 352 -42.10 1.27 10.33
C SER A 352 -41.76 -0.23 10.40
N VAL A 353 -40.48 -0.58 10.21
CA VAL A 353 -39.97 -1.97 10.33
C VAL A 353 -39.68 -2.33 11.78
N CYS A 354 -39.06 -1.40 12.52
CA CYS A 354 -38.68 -1.59 13.91
C CYS A 354 -38.85 -0.27 14.67
N SER A 355 -39.92 -0.17 15.47
CA SER A 355 -40.31 1.08 16.15
C SER A 355 -39.28 1.66 17.12
N LYS A 356 -38.32 0.86 17.59
CA LYS A 356 -37.23 1.31 18.48
C LYS A 356 -35.93 1.64 17.76
N SER A 357 -35.90 1.53 16.45
CA SER A 357 -34.73 1.86 15.65
C SER A 357 -34.72 3.33 15.27
N ARG A 358 -33.52 3.92 15.14
CA ARG A 358 -33.34 5.30 14.71
C ARG A 358 -32.26 5.40 13.64
N ALA A 359 -32.49 6.24 12.64
CA ALA A 359 -31.50 6.55 11.61
C ALA A 359 -30.71 7.82 11.98
N PHE A 360 -29.39 7.74 11.89
CA PHE A 360 -28.50 8.86 12.16
C PHE A 360 -27.53 9.08 11.00
N LEU A 361 -27.44 10.33 10.55
CA LEU A 361 -26.40 10.77 9.62
C LEU A 361 -25.03 10.64 10.29
N TYR A 362 -24.05 10.11 9.57
CA TYR A 362 -22.65 10.14 9.98
C TYR A 362 -21.72 10.47 8.81
N GLY A 363 -20.41 10.38 9.03
CA GLY A 363 -19.43 10.55 7.97
C GLY A 363 -19.34 11.98 7.43
N SER A 364 -19.02 12.12 6.15
CA SER A 364 -18.61 13.41 5.59
C SER A 364 -19.72 14.46 5.55
N CYS A 365 -20.97 14.03 5.36
CA CYS A 365 -22.15 14.90 5.37
C CYS A 365 -22.50 15.40 6.78
N GLN A 366 -22.25 14.60 7.83
CA GLN A 366 -22.39 15.05 9.22
C GLN A 366 -21.35 16.11 9.56
N THR A 367 -20.11 15.92 9.13
CA THR A 367 -18.98 16.79 9.49
C THR A 367 -18.85 18.05 8.63
N GLY A 368 -19.58 18.14 7.50
CA GLY A 368 -19.41 19.20 6.50
C GLY A 368 -18.12 19.06 5.67
N LEU A 369 -17.53 17.87 5.65
CA LEU A 369 -16.30 17.55 4.90
C LEU A 369 -16.63 16.79 3.60
N ASN A 370 -17.87 16.83 3.13
CA ASN A 370 -18.34 16.15 1.92
C ASN A 370 -18.05 16.96 0.65
N LEU A 371 -17.74 16.30 -0.45
CA LEU A 371 -17.89 16.90 -1.78
C LEU A 371 -19.38 16.85 -2.18
N LEU A 372 -19.80 17.61 -3.19
CA LEU A 372 -21.22 17.71 -3.60
C LEU A 372 -21.83 16.39 -4.06
N ASP A 373 -20.99 15.45 -4.48
CA ASP A 373 -21.34 14.13 -4.97
C ASP A 373 -20.90 13.02 -4.01
N SER A 374 -20.63 13.35 -2.73
CA SER A 374 -20.38 12.33 -1.72
C SER A 374 -21.67 11.61 -1.32
N ASP A 375 -21.51 10.33 -1.00
CA ASP A 375 -22.57 9.47 -0.48
C ASP A 375 -23.07 9.99 0.88
N ILE A 376 -24.36 9.74 1.15
CA ILE A 376 -24.99 10.03 2.43
C ILE A 376 -24.88 8.78 3.31
N ASP A 377 -23.95 8.82 4.26
CA ASP A 377 -23.70 7.74 5.19
C ASP A 377 -24.72 7.76 6.35
N ILE A 378 -25.54 6.72 6.49
CA ILE A 378 -26.56 6.60 7.54
C ILE A 378 -26.34 5.31 8.35
N VAL A 379 -26.43 5.42 9.68
CA VAL A 379 -26.46 4.26 10.57
C VAL A 379 -27.84 4.12 11.19
N ILE A 380 -28.37 2.91 11.13
CA ILE A 380 -29.56 2.51 11.87
C ILE A 380 -29.09 1.94 13.21
N GLU A 381 -29.45 2.64 14.27
CA GLU A 381 -29.18 2.24 15.65
C GLU A 381 -30.40 1.53 16.23
N THR A 382 -30.20 0.30 16.73
CA THR A 382 -31.25 -0.47 17.40
C THR A 382 -30.68 -1.47 18.41
N ASN A 383 -31.42 -1.67 19.50
CA ASN A 383 -31.14 -2.74 20.46
C ASN A 383 -31.72 -4.09 20.02
N GLU A 384 -32.53 -4.12 18.96
CA GLU A 384 -33.26 -5.31 18.49
C GLU A 384 -32.65 -5.88 17.19
N LEU A 385 -31.32 -6.08 17.15
CA LEU A 385 -30.60 -6.57 15.97
C LEU A 385 -31.18 -7.86 15.36
N GLN A 386 -31.73 -8.76 16.18
CA GLN A 386 -32.33 -10.00 15.70
C GLN A 386 -33.61 -9.79 14.88
N ARG A 387 -34.28 -8.64 15.05
CA ARG A 387 -35.56 -8.35 14.38
C ARG A 387 -35.37 -7.64 13.06
N ILE A 388 -34.21 -7.03 12.83
CA ILE A 388 -33.91 -6.22 11.66
C ILE A 388 -32.84 -6.91 10.80
N SER A 389 -33.04 -6.93 9.49
CA SER A 389 -32.02 -7.32 8.53
C SER A 389 -32.00 -6.31 7.39
N LEU A 390 -30.84 -6.14 6.75
CA LEU A 390 -30.71 -5.24 5.60
C LEU A 390 -31.71 -5.61 4.49
N TYR A 391 -31.98 -6.89 4.29
CA TYR A 391 -32.98 -7.35 3.32
C TYR A 391 -34.41 -6.90 3.66
N LYS A 392 -34.83 -6.98 4.94
CA LYS A 392 -36.15 -6.49 5.36
C LYS A 392 -36.30 -4.99 5.15
N ILE A 393 -35.26 -4.24 5.48
CA ILE A 393 -35.22 -2.79 5.26
C ILE A 393 -35.25 -2.48 3.76
N ALA A 394 -34.47 -3.22 2.96
CA ALA A 394 -34.40 -3.05 1.50
C ALA A 394 -35.76 -3.25 0.83
N GLU A 395 -36.54 -4.26 1.24
CA GLU A 395 -37.90 -4.48 0.72
C GLU A 395 -38.84 -3.30 1.01
N GLN A 396 -38.71 -2.64 2.17
CA GLN A 396 -39.48 -1.43 2.44
C GLN A 396 -39.05 -0.27 1.56
N PHE A 397 -37.75 -0.08 1.31
CA PHE A 397 -37.28 1.01 0.46
C PHE A 397 -37.65 0.84 -1.01
N LYS A 398 -37.84 -0.39 -1.50
CA LYS A 398 -38.34 -0.65 -2.87
C LYS A 398 -39.74 -0.07 -3.11
N THR A 399 -40.54 0.15 -2.07
CA THR A 399 -41.90 0.73 -2.20
C THR A 399 -41.93 2.25 -2.02
N GLN A 400 -40.79 2.87 -1.65
CA GLN A 400 -40.71 4.30 -1.40
C GLN A 400 -40.43 5.09 -2.68
N GLY A 401 -41.29 6.05 -3.02
CA GLY A 401 -41.17 6.83 -4.27
C GLY A 401 -39.92 7.71 -4.37
N PHE A 402 -39.23 7.99 -3.27
CA PHE A 402 -37.98 8.76 -3.27
C PHE A 402 -36.72 7.92 -3.55
N ILE A 403 -36.87 6.59 -3.66
CA ILE A 403 -35.78 5.66 -3.94
C ILE A 403 -35.95 5.08 -5.34
N LYS A 404 -34.89 5.18 -6.15
CA LYS A 404 -34.82 4.65 -7.51
C LYS A 404 -34.26 3.24 -7.56
N GLU A 405 -33.23 2.96 -6.75
CA GLU A 405 -32.52 1.69 -6.75
C GLU A 405 -32.11 1.30 -5.33
N VAL A 406 -32.13 0.00 -5.05
CA VAL A 406 -31.78 -0.59 -3.76
C VAL A 406 -30.93 -1.84 -3.98
N LYS A 407 -29.77 -1.93 -3.31
CA LYS A 407 -28.85 -3.07 -3.39
C LYS A 407 -28.26 -3.40 -2.02
N VAL A 408 -28.41 -4.65 -1.59
CA VAL A 408 -27.75 -5.16 -0.37
C VAL A 408 -26.37 -5.72 -0.74
N ILE A 409 -25.34 -5.32 0.02
CA ILE A 409 -23.99 -5.88 -0.02
C ILE A 409 -23.72 -6.54 1.33
N ASP A 410 -23.84 -7.85 1.39
CA ASP A 410 -23.78 -8.67 2.61
C ASP A 410 -22.43 -9.37 2.84
N ASN A 411 -21.68 -9.66 1.77
CA ASN A 411 -20.37 -10.33 1.81
C ASN A 411 -19.21 -9.44 2.33
N ALA A 412 -19.46 -8.18 2.68
CA ALA A 412 -18.46 -7.26 3.20
C ALA A 412 -18.29 -7.41 4.73
N ARG A 413 -17.12 -7.06 5.27
CA ARG A 413 -16.83 -7.07 6.72
C ARG A 413 -17.89 -6.31 7.54
N LYS A 414 -18.41 -5.22 6.97
CA LYS A 414 -19.61 -4.53 7.46
C LYS A 414 -20.65 -4.54 6.34
N PRO A 415 -21.71 -5.37 6.45
CA PRO A 415 -22.80 -5.36 5.50
C PRO A 415 -23.40 -3.96 5.34
N VAL A 416 -23.69 -3.57 4.10
CA VAL A 416 -24.20 -2.24 3.75
C VAL A 416 -25.36 -2.34 2.76
N LEU A 417 -26.38 -1.53 2.96
CA LEU A 417 -27.47 -1.32 2.01
C LEU A 417 -27.18 -0.05 1.22
N LYS A 418 -26.91 -0.20 -0.07
CA LYS A 418 -26.69 0.90 -1.00
C LYS A 418 -27.99 1.27 -1.68
N MET A 419 -28.29 2.56 -1.77
CA MET A 419 -29.49 3.07 -2.44
C MET A 419 -29.17 4.30 -3.28
N GLN A 420 -29.96 4.51 -4.33
CA GLN A 420 -29.96 5.75 -5.11
C GLN A 420 -31.31 6.42 -4.97
N CYS A 421 -31.31 7.71 -4.63
CA CYS A 421 -32.53 8.51 -4.57
C CYS A 421 -33.07 8.84 -5.98
N SER A 422 -34.32 9.29 -6.04
CA SER A 422 -34.92 9.82 -7.26
C SER A 422 -34.30 11.17 -7.67
N GLN A 423 -34.65 11.63 -8.88
CA GLN A 423 -34.18 12.90 -9.43
C GLN A 423 -34.59 14.12 -8.57
N GLU A 424 -35.74 14.06 -7.88
CA GLU A 424 -36.17 15.10 -6.91
C GLU A 424 -35.10 15.35 -5.84
N PHE A 425 -34.41 14.29 -5.45
CA PHE A 425 -33.35 14.28 -4.45
C PHE A 425 -31.96 14.23 -5.11
N GLN A 426 -31.84 14.79 -6.31
CA GLN A 426 -30.58 14.96 -7.05
C GLN A 426 -29.82 13.65 -7.28
N ASN A 427 -30.51 12.51 -7.36
CA ASN A 427 -29.91 11.17 -7.49
C ASN A 427 -28.85 10.86 -6.42
N LYS A 428 -28.96 11.43 -5.22
CA LYS A 428 -28.03 11.21 -4.12
C LYS A 428 -27.91 9.71 -3.80
N LEU A 429 -26.68 9.29 -3.51
CA LEU A 429 -26.39 7.93 -3.08
C LEU A 429 -26.46 7.84 -1.55
N ILE A 430 -26.97 6.73 -1.03
CA ILE A 430 -27.10 6.47 0.40
C ILE A 430 -26.46 5.13 0.73
N ASP A 431 -25.61 5.11 1.75
CA ASP A 431 -25.04 3.89 2.33
C ASP A 431 -25.60 3.70 3.76
N ILE A 432 -26.38 2.63 3.96
CA ILE A 432 -26.99 2.29 5.25
C ILE A 432 -26.29 1.11 5.92
N THR A 433 -25.90 1.28 7.17
CA THR A 433 -25.39 0.20 8.05
C THR A 433 -26.25 0.07 9.30
N ILE A 434 -26.15 -1.06 10.02
CA ILE A 434 -26.90 -1.31 11.26
C ILE A 434 -25.93 -1.51 12.43
N SER A 435 -26.20 -0.90 13.59
CA SER A 435 -25.36 -1.00 14.79
C SER A 435 -26.17 -1.01 16.10
N LYS A 436 -25.57 -1.54 17.17
CA LYS A 436 -26.11 -1.55 18.55
C LYS A 436 -25.56 -0.36 19.35
N ASN A 437 -25.84 0.85 18.88
CA ASN A 437 -25.50 2.14 19.54
C ASN A 437 -23.99 2.40 19.76
N ASP A 438 -23.11 1.68 19.08
CA ASP A 438 -21.66 1.87 19.18
C ASP A 438 -21.00 1.98 17.79
N HIS A 439 -21.55 2.83 16.94
CA HIS A 439 -21.08 2.94 15.57
C HIS A 439 -19.73 3.68 15.48
N SER A 440 -18.67 2.98 15.05
CA SER A 440 -17.32 3.55 14.93
C SER A 440 -17.26 4.79 14.03
N GLY A 441 -18.02 4.81 12.93
CA GLY A 441 -18.05 5.96 12.01
C GLY A 441 -18.61 7.24 12.65
N ARG A 442 -19.51 7.12 13.64
CA ARG A 442 -20.01 8.28 14.39
C ARG A 442 -18.95 8.83 15.35
N LYS A 443 -18.21 7.95 16.03
CA LYS A 443 -17.08 8.36 16.88
C LYS A 443 -16.03 9.12 16.08
N THR A 444 -15.68 8.60 14.90
CA THR A 444 -14.74 9.25 13.98
C THR A 444 -15.27 10.60 13.52
N ALA A 445 -16.55 10.69 13.10
CA ALA A 445 -17.16 11.95 12.65
C ALA A 445 -17.14 13.02 13.76
N ASN A 446 -17.50 12.65 15.00
CA ASN A 446 -17.44 13.58 16.13
C ASN A 446 -16.00 14.08 16.37
N SER A 447 -15.00 13.21 16.25
CA SER A 447 -13.60 13.61 16.35
C SER A 447 -13.19 14.58 15.24
N MET A 448 -13.65 14.37 14.01
CA MET A 448 -13.40 15.32 12.90
C MET A 448 -14.04 16.69 13.15
N VAL A 449 -15.19 16.76 13.83
CA VAL A 449 -15.81 18.03 14.23
C VAL A 449 -14.95 18.74 15.29
N GLU A 450 -14.41 18.01 16.26
CA GLU A 450 -13.49 18.61 17.26
C GLU A 450 -12.20 19.12 16.62
N PHE A 451 -11.59 18.35 15.71
CA PHE A 451 -10.41 18.80 14.98
C PHE A 451 -10.67 20.03 14.10
N GLN A 452 -11.88 20.20 13.55
CA GLN A 452 -12.24 21.41 12.81
C GLN A 452 -12.31 22.66 13.70
N LYS A 453 -12.69 22.51 14.97
CA LYS A 453 -12.66 23.62 15.94
C LYS A 453 -11.23 23.98 16.32
N GLU A 454 -10.37 22.97 16.43
CA GLU A 454 -8.96 23.12 16.79
C GLU A 454 -8.12 23.72 15.66
N PHE A 455 -8.24 23.17 14.45
CA PHE A 455 -7.43 23.56 13.29
C PHE A 455 -8.29 24.30 12.25
N LYS A 456 -8.23 25.63 12.26
CA LYS A 456 -9.02 26.50 11.35
C LYS A 456 -8.89 26.13 9.86
N GLN A 457 -7.70 25.68 9.44
CA GLN A 457 -7.42 25.34 8.05
C GLN A 457 -7.88 23.93 7.66
N PHE A 458 -8.19 23.06 8.63
CA PHE A 458 -8.44 21.63 8.40
C PHE A 458 -9.59 21.40 7.43
N LYS A 459 -10.71 22.12 7.58
CA LYS A 459 -11.87 22.01 6.68
C LYS A 459 -11.48 22.32 5.23
N SER A 460 -10.85 23.47 5.00
CA SER A 460 -10.47 23.92 3.66
C SER A 460 -9.45 22.97 3.00
N LEU A 461 -8.44 22.53 3.75
CA LEU A 461 -7.45 21.54 3.30
C LEU A 461 -8.10 20.19 2.96
N ALA A 462 -9.00 19.70 3.81
CA ALA A 462 -9.72 18.46 3.60
C ALA A 462 -10.54 18.49 2.31
N LEU A 463 -11.30 19.57 2.09
CA LEU A 463 -12.13 19.71 0.89
C LEU A 463 -11.29 19.75 -0.37
N ILE A 464 -10.23 20.56 -0.40
CA ILE A 464 -9.41 20.70 -1.61
C ILE A 464 -8.57 19.45 -1.91
N LEU A 465 -8.00 18.79 -0.89
CA LEU A 465 -7.23 17.57 -1.10
C LEU A 465 -8.12 16.39 -1.48
N LYS A 466 -9.32 16.28 -0.90
CA LYS A 466 -10.33 15.31 -1.37
C LYS A 466 -10.68 15.56 -2.82
N PHE A 467 -10.90 16.81 -3.20
CA PHE A 467 -11.18 17.18 -4.59
C PHE A 467 -10.01 16.85 -5.53
N TYR A 468 -8.78 17.13 -5.14
CA TYR A 468 -7.58 16.77 -5.92
C TYR A 468 -7.48 15.25 -6.13
N PHE A 469 -7.46 14.45 -5.05
CA PHE A 469 -7.34 13.00 -5.15
C PHE A 469 -8.50 12.34 -5.89
N LYS A 470 -9.72 12.89 -5.75
CA LYS A 470 -10.88 12.45 -6.53
C LYS A 470 -10.70 12.74 -8.01
N SER A 471 -10.25 13.94 -8.34
CA SER A 471 -10.04 14.41 -9.72
C SER A 471 -9.03 13.55 -10.49
N ILE A 472 -8.10 12.86 -9.80
CA ILE A 472 -7.10 11.96 -10.38
C ILE A 472 -7.40 10.46 -10.13
N ASN A 473 -8.64 10.13 -9.71
CA ASN A 473 -9.10 8.76 -9.45
C ASN A 473 -8.29 7.99 -8.39
N LEU A 474 -7.74 8.71 -7.40
CA LEU A 474 -7.03 8.12 -6.25
C LEU A 474 -7.82 8.20 -4.94
N LEU A 475 -8.99 8.86 -4.92
CA LEU A 475 -9.97 8.78 -3.82
C LEU A 475 -10.95 7.61 -4.02
N ASN A 476 -10.42 6.38 -4.11
CA ASN A 476 -11.24 5.18 -4.29
C ASN A 476 -10.57 3.95 -3.66
N ALA A 477 -10.97 3.61 -2.43
CA ALA A 477 -10.43 2.46 -1.70
C ALA A 477 -10.70 1.11 -2.37
N TYR A 478 -11.83 0.94 -3.07
CA TYR A 478 -12.13 -0.32 -3.77
C TYR A 478 -11.12 -0.60 -4.90
N GLN A 479 -10.68 0.46 -5.58
CA GLN A 479 -9.68 0.37 -6.65
C GLN A 479 -8.24 0.56 -6.14
N GLY A 480 -8.01 0.47 -4.83
CA GLY A 480 -6.68 0.54 -4.22
C GLY A 480 -6.14 1.93 -3.92
N GLY A 481 -6.94 2.98 -4.10
CA GLY A 481 -6.62 4.34 -3.71
C GLY A 481 -6.82 4.61 -2.21
N LEU A 482 -6.78 5.89 -1.83
CA LEU A 482 -7.08 6.34 -0.47
C LEU A 482 -8.60 6.40 -0.25
N ASN A 483 -9.06 6.03 0.95
CA ASN A 483 -10.39 6.44 1.40
C ASN A 483 -10.32 7.87 1.99
N SER A 484 -11.49 8.52 2.14
CA SER A 484 -11.56 9.88 2.70
C SER A 484 -10.91 9.96 4.09
N TYR A 485 -11.07 8.94 4.93
CA TYR A 485 -10.53 8.96 6.30
C TYR A 485 -8.99 8.94 6.33
N CYS A 486 -8.34 8.27 5.38
CA CYS A 486 -6.89 8.31 5.22
C CYS A 486 -6.41 9.75 4.97
N ILE A 487 -7.03 10.47 4.02
CA ILE A 487 -6.65 11.85 3.70
C ILE A 487 -6.83 12.77 4.90
N LEU A 488 -7.98 12.67 5.59
CA LEU A 488 -8.23 13.46 6.79
C LEU A 488 -7.15 13.21 7.86
N THR A 489 -6.77 11.95 8.06
CA THR A 489 -5.74 11.57 9.04
C THR A 489 -4.36 12.07 8.64
N MET A 490 -4.01 12.01 7.35
CA MET A 490 -2.75 12.56 6.83
C MET A 490 -2.66 14.08 7.03
N ILE A 491 -3.75 14.81 6.78
CA ILE A 491 -3.80 16.26 7.01
C ILE A 491 -3.65 16.58 8.50
N LEU A 492 -4.36 15.86 9.37
CA LEU A 492 -4.28 16.07 10.82
C LEU A 492 -2.90 15.74 11.38
N ALA A 493 -2.26 14.68 10.88
CA ALA A 493 -0.91 14.33 11.26
C ALA A 493 0.06 15.48 10.95
N LEU A 494 -0.04 16.08 9.76
CA LEU A 494 0.74 17.25 9.37
C LEU A 494 0.46 18.47 10.27
N LEU A 495 -0.82 18.81 10.47
CA LEU A 495 -1.23 19.97 11.27
C LEU A 495 -0.75 19.85 12.72
N GLN A 496 -0.82 18.66 13.31
CA GLN A 496 -0.31 18.40 14.66
C GLN A 496 1.23 18.46 14.71
N ILE A 497 1.95 17.97 13.70
CA ILE A 497 3.42 18.14 13.60
C ILE A 497 3.79 19.63 13.55
N LYS A 498 3.04 20.43 12.79
CA LYS A 498 3.34 21.85 12.61
C LYS A 498 2.92 22.70 13.81
N ARG A 499 1.85 22.34 14.53
CA ARG A 499 1.41 23.00 15.78
C ARG A 499 2.52 23.07 16.85
N VAL A 500 3.37 22.05 16.92
CA VAL A 500 4.53 22.02 17.84
C VAL A 500 5.63 22.99 17.38
N ARG A 501 5.69 23.33 16.09
CA ARG A 501 6.80 24.04 15.44
C ARG A 501 6.54 25.53 15.20
N ASP A 502 5.31 25.95 14.89
CA ASP A 502 4.99 27.34 14.51
C ASP A 502 3.69 27.82 15.20
N ILE A 503 3.80 28.79 16.13
CA ILE A 503 2.66 29.33 16.91
C ILE A 503 1.96 30.50 16.20
N ASP A 504 2.66 31.19 15.29
CA ASP A 504 2.19 32.42 14.66
C ASP A 504 2.36 32.37 13.13
N ASN A 505 1.25 32.50 12.40
CA ASN A 505 1.17 32.67 10.94
C ASN A 505 1.42 31.44 10.04
N GLU A 506 0.59 30.40 10.17
CA GLU A 506 0.46 29.44 9.08
C GLU A 506 -0.48 29.96 7.99
N GLU A 507 0.08 30.26 6.82
CA GLU A 507 -0.68 30.47 5.61
C GLU A 507 -1.13 29.12 5.04
N ILE A 508 -2.42 28.98 4.72
CA ILE A 508 -2.98 27.71 4.22
C ILE A 508 -2.31 27.22 2.94
N GLY A 509 -1.81 28.13 2.09
CA GLY A 509 -1.02 27.77 0.91
C GLY A 509 0.33 27.13 1.26
N LYS A 510 0.99 27.57 2.35
CA LYS A 510 2.22 26.95 2.85
C LYS A 510 1.92 25.57 3.41
N THR A 511 0.88 25.43 4.23
CA THR A 511 0.47 24.13 4.77
C THR A 511 0.05 23.15 3.67
N PHE A 512 -0.61 23.63 2.62
CA PHE A 512 -0.90 22.82 1.43
C PHE A 512 0.38 22.37 0.72
N LEU A 513 1.35 23.27 0.52
CA LEU A 513 2.66 22.92 -0.05
C LEU A 513 3.41 21.89 0.82
N ASP A 514 3.46 22.09 2.13
CA ASP A 514 4.09 21.20 3.11
C ASP A 514 3.46 19.79 3.09
N PHE A 515 2.15 19.68 2.82
CA PHE A 515 1.49 18.39 2.63
C PHE A 515 2.10 17.61 1.47
N PHE A 516 2.26 18.25 0.32
CA PHE A 516 2.86 17.60 -0.84
C PHE A 516 4.34 17.30 -0.61
N ASP A 517 5.08 18.18 0.07
CA ASP A 517 6.49 17.94 0.40
C ASP A 517 6.67 16.69 1.27
N LEU A 518 6.01 16.69 2.43
CA LEU A 518 6.09 15.63 3.42
C LEU A 518 5.68 14.27 2.85
N TYR A 519 4.53 14.22 2.16
CA TYR A 519 3.98 12.96 1.65
C TYR A 519 4.56 12.55 0.29
N SER A 520 5.33 13.39 -0.41
CA SER A 520 6.00 12.99 -1.65
C SER A 520 7.46 12.58 -1.47
N GLN A 521 8.19 13.22 -0.56
CA GLN A 521 9.65 13.04 -0.43
C GLN A 521 10.07 12.39 0.90
N ASP A 522 9.46 12.78 2.02
CA ASP A 522 10.04 12.56 3.36
C ASP A 522 9.55 11.30 4.09
N ILE A 523 8.47 10.69 3.58
CA ILE A 523 7.87 9.51 4.20
C ILE A 523 8.32 8.23 3.48
N ASP A 524 8.97 7.38 4.27
CA ASP A 524 9.16 5.96 3.96
C ASP A 524 7.89 5.20 4.34
N TYR A 525 6.96 5.10 3.40
CA TYR A 525 5.65 4.48 3.62
C TYR A 525 5.71 3.00 4.06
N PHE A 526 6.83 2.32 3.82
CA PHE A 526 7.03 0.93 4.21
C PHE A 526 7.45 0.76 5.67
N ASN A 527 8.12 1.77 6.23
CA ASN A 527 8.70 1.66 7.57
C ASN A 527 8.13 2.67 8.56
N LYS A 528 7.36 3.65 8.10
CA LYS A 528 6.75 4.69 8.94
C LYS A 528 5.24 4.48 9.06
N ILE A 529 4.75 4.69 10.28
CA ILE A 529 3.34 4.70 10.62
C ILE A 529 2.87 6.14 10.73
N ILE A 530 1.71 6.45 10.14
CA ILE A 530 1.02 7.72 10.35
C ILE A 530 0.00 7.53 11.48
N ASN A 531 0.09 8.40 12.48
CA ASN A 531 -0.72 8.39 13.67
C ASN A 531 -1.23 9.80 13.96
N ILE A 532 -2.38 9.87 14.62
CA ILE A 532 -2.92 11.12 15.18
C ILE A 532 -3.39 10.89 16.60
N VAL A 533 -3.35 11.95 17.40
CA VAL A 533 -3.85 11.97 18.77
C VAL A 533 -5.15 12.78 18.88
N PRO A 534 -6.05 12.48 19.84
CA PRO A 534 -7.30 13.23 20.02
C PRO A 534 -7.09 14.71 20.37
N SER A 535 -8.03 15.58 19.94
CA SER A 535 -8.04 17.04 20.15
C SER A 535 -7.94 17.56 21.60
N GLN A 536 -8.03 16.69 22.60
CA GLN A 536 -7.98 17.06 24.02
C GLN A 536 -6.94 16.25 24.81
N SER A 537 -6.09 15.49 24.12
CA SER A 537 -5.09 14.64 24.79
C SER A 537 -3.88 15.44 25.28
N GLU A 538 -3.39 15.14 26.50
CA GLU A 538 -2.14 15.71 27.04
C GLU A 538 -0.93 15.41 26.12
N ASN A 539 -0.97 14.25 25.44
CA ASN A 539 0.05 13.83 24.46
C ASN A 539 0.12 14.71 23.21
N MET A 540 -0.83 15.62 23.00
CA MET A 540 -0.76 16.60 21.92
C MET A 540 0.37 17.63 22.11
N GLN A 541 0.93 17.73 23.33
CA GLN A 541 2.06 18.61 23.66
C GLN A 541 3.40 17.88 23.74
N VAL A 542 3.42 16.57 23.43
CA VAL A 542 4.61 15.72 23.53
C VAL A 542 5.18 15.51 22.14
N ASP A 543 6.52 15.58 22.00
CA ASP A 543 7.30 15.32 20.79
C ASP A 543 7.24 13.83 20.33
N GLU A 544 6.06 13.21 20.34
CA GLU A 544 5.84 11.96 19.61
C GLU A 544 5.58 12.34 18.15
N PRO A 545 6.50 12.09 17.21
CA PRO A 545 6.27 12.45 15.84
C PRO A 545 5.10 11.61 15.35
N ASN A 546 3.99 12.24 14.96
CA ASN A 546 2.84 11.59 14.33
C ASN A 546 3.20 10.66 13.15
N ILE A 547 4.45 10.73 12.70
CA ILE A 547 5.06 9.81 11.77
C ILE A 547 6.28 9.19 12.45
N TYR A 548 6.18 7.91 12.86
CA TYR A 548 7.26 7.20 13.57
C TYR A 548 7.53 5.83 12.96
N GLN A 549 8.70 5.26 13.28
CA GLN A 549 9.10 3.96 12.77
C GLN A 549 8.17 2.85 13.28
N GLN A 550 7.81 1.94 12.39
CA GLN A 550 6.91 0.83 12.66
C GLN A 550 7.44 -0.07 13.79
N GLN A 551 6.68 -0.15 14.87
CA GLN A 551 6.99 -1.00 16.05
C GLN A 551 5.92 -2.08 16.28
N PHE A 552 4.88 -2.15 15.45
CA PHE A 552 3.77 -3.09 15.60
C PHE A 552 4.01 -4.35 14.74
N PRO A 553 4.31 -5.51 15.37
CA PRO A 553 4.60 -6.75 14.65
C PRO A 553 3.42 -7.21 13.77
N GLN A 554 2.19 -6.85 14.14
CA GLN A 554 1.00 -7.21 13.36
C GLN A 554 0.93 -6.57 11.96
N PHE A 555 1.66 -5.49 11.73
CA PHE A 555 1.70 -4.81 10.42
C PHE A 555 2.98 -5.16 9.64
N ASP A 556 3.87 -5.98 10.22
CA ASP A 556 5.22 -6.29 9.74
C ASP A 556 5.25 -7.41 8.66
N GLN A 557 4.08 -7.81 8.15
CA GLN A 557 3.90 -8.96 7.23
C GLN A 557 4.20 -8.64 5.75
N GLY A 558 5.05 -7.66 5.45
CA GLY A 558 5.61 -7.45 4.11
C GLY A 558 4.66 -7.11 2.95
N GLN A 559 3.36 -6.92 3.21
CA GLN A 559 2.34 -6.61 2.19
C GLN A 559 1.66 -5.23 2.35
N GLN A 560 1.78 -4.56 3.51
CA GLN A 560 1.12 -3.28 3.74
C GLN A 560 2.07 -2.12 3.40
N GLU A 561 1.88 -1.52 2.22
CA GLU A 561 2.77 -0.44 1.74
C GLU A 561 2.44 0.94 2.36
N LEU A 562 1.33 1.10 3.08
CA LEU A 562 0.93 2.31 3.82
C LEU A 562 0.22 1.93 5.12
N VAL A 563 0.72 2.41 6.26
CA VAL A 563 0.11 2.17 7.58
C VAL A 563 -0.36 3.49 8.19
N ILE A 564 -1.68 3.62 8.35
CA ILE A 564 -2.32 4.73 9.06
C ILE A 564 -3.16 4.16 10.19
N LEU A 565 -2.88 4.55 11.44
CA LEU A 565 -3.60 4.03 12.59
C LEU A 565 -4.97 4.68 12.74
N ASP A 566 -5.99 3.85 12.98
CA ASP A 566 -7.32 4.33 13.37
C ASP A 566 -7.22 5.10 14.70
N LEU A 567 -7.89 6.25 14.78
CA LEU A 567 -7.90 7.08 15.99
C LEU A 567 -8.49 6.34 17.19
N HIS A 568 -9.53 5.53 16.97
CA HIS A 568 -10.29 4.85 18.02
C HIS A 568 -9.90 3.37 18.18
N ASN A 569 -9.06 2.84 17.30
CA ASN A 569 -8.57 1.47 17.39
C ASN A 569 -7.15 1.35 16.82
N LYS A 570 -6.13 1.59 17.64
CA LYS A 570 -4.71 1.56 17.21
C LYS A 570 -4.25 0.21 16.63
N GLY A 571 -5.01 -0.87 16.82
CA GLY A 571 -4.76 -2.17 16.16
C GLY A 571 -5.29 -2.25 14.71
N ASN A 572 -5.97 -1.23 14.20
CA ASN A 572 -6.57 -1.21 12.87
C ASN A 572 -5.83 -0.24 11.93
N ASN A 573 -5.36 -0.74 10.79
CA ASN A 573 -4.81 0.08 9.71
C ASN A 573 -5.95 0.56 8.79
N ILE A 574 -6.25 1.86 8.80
CA ILE A 574 -7.33 2.43 7.98
C ILE A 574 -6.97 2.51 6.49
N ALA A 575 -5.69 2.34 6.14
CA ALA A 575 -5.18 2.28 4.79
C ALA A 575 -5.00 0.83 4.28
N SER A 576 -5.57 -0.17 4.97
CA SER A 576 -5.40 -1.59 4.60
C SER A 576 -5.88 -1.94 3.18
N SER A 577 -6.80 -1.15 2.61
CA SER A 577 -7.28 -1.31 1.23
C SER A 577 -6.43 -0.57 0.20
N THR A 578 -5.44 0.22 0.62
CA THR A 578 -4.63 1.05 -0.27
C THR A 578 -3.42 0.27 -0.77
N PHE A 579 -3.54 -0.32 -1.96
CA PHE A 579 -2.45 -1.05 -2.65
C PHE A 579 -1.83 -0.26 -3.81
N LYS A 580 -2.28 0.98 -4.08
CA LYS A 580 -1.70 1.87 -5.09
C LYS A 580 -0.79 2.95 -4.49
N ILE A 581 -0.10 2.70 -3.37
CA ILE A 581 0.71 3.75 -2.71
C ILE A 581 1.78 4.33 -3.64
N LYS A 582 2.36 3.52 -4.53
CA LYS A 582 3.34 4.01 -5.52
C LYS A 582 2.72 5.03 -6.48
N HIS A 583 1.47 4.80 -6.90
CA HIS A 583 0.74 5.73 -7.77
C HIS A 583 0.39 7.01 -7.01
N ILE A 584 0.00 6.88 -5.73
CA ILE A 584 -0.27 8.01 -4.84
C ILE A 584 0.99 8.84 -4.62
N LYS A 585 2.13 8.21 -4.30
CA LYS A 585 3.43 8.89 -4.12
C LYS A 585 3.84 9.62 -5.41
N ASN A 586 3.76 8.95 -6.56
CA ASN A 586 4.11 9.57 -7.84
C ASN A 586 3.21 10.77 -8.17
N ALA A 587 1.90 10.67 -7.92
CA ALA A 587 0.97 11.78 -8.11
C ALA A 587 1.31 12.96 -7.19
N LEU A 588 1.62 12.69 -5.92
CA LEU A 588 2.06 13.70 -4.95
C LEU A 588 3.39 14.35 -5.38
N THR A 589 4.39 13.58 -5.80
CA THR A 589 5.68 14.11 -6.30
C THR A 589 5.48 14.98 -7.54
N LEU A 590 4.66 14.53 -8.49
CA LEU A 590 4.36 15.28 -9.70
C LEU A 590 3.62 16.58 -9.38
N ALA A 591 2.61 16.54 -8.51
CA ALA A 591 1.91 17.74 -8.05
C ALA A 591 2.86 18.70 -7.32
N TYR A 592 3.72 18.22 -6.42
CA TYR A 592 4.71 19.05 -5.72
C TYR A 592 5.62 19.78 -6.73
N SER A 593 6.19 19.02 -7.67
CA SER A 593 7.03 19.60 -8.73
C SER A 593 6.27 20.60 -9.62
N THR A 594 4.98 20.36 -9.87
CA THR A 594 4.12 21.25 -10.65
C THR A 594 3.80 22.55 -9.90
N ILE A 595 3.60 22.48 -8.58
CA ILE A 595 3.39 23.66 -7.73
C ILE A 595 4.63 24.56 -7.78
N LEU A 596 5.82 23.99 -7.55
CA LEU A 596 7.09 24.72 -7.54
C LEU A 596 7.47 25.30 -8.90
N ASN A 597 7.03 24.68 -10.00
CA ASN A 597 7.27 25.13 -11.36
C ASN A 597 6.05 25.81 -11.97
N SER A 598 5.10 26.28 -11.15
CA SER A 598 3.86 26.88 -11.63
C SER A 598 4.12 28.15 -12.45
N GLN A 599 3.26 28.34 -13.45
CA GLN A 599 3.38 29.41 -14.44
C GLN A 599 2.06 30.19 -14.55
N LYS A 600 2.14 31.45 -15.01
CA LYS A 600 0.95 32.30 -15.19
C LYS A 600 0.05 31.74 -16.29
N CYS A 601 -1.26 31.71 -16.11
CA CYS A 601 -2.18 31.23 -17.15
C CYS A 601 -2.23 32.20 -18.34
N GLU A 602 -2.27 31.65 -19.56
CA GLU A 602 -2.50 32.40 -20.80
C GLU A 602 -3.96 32.88 -20.93
N GLU A 603 -4.90 32.04 -20.48
CA GLU A 603 -6.34 32.30 -20.52
C GLU A 603 -6.95 32.52 -19.11
N PRO A 604 -8.04 33.30 -19.00
CA PRO A 604 -8.75 33.49 -17.74
C PRO A 604 -9.37 32.16 -17.24
N CYS A 605 -9.03 31.73 -16.02
CA CYS A 605 -9.66 30.59 -15.35
C CYS A 605 -10.74 31.04 -14.34
N PHE A 606 -11.44 30.10 -13.70
CA PHE A 606 -12.39 30.38 -12.61
C PHE A 606 -11.89 31.44 -11.60
N PHE A 607 -10.64 31.32 -11.14
CA PHE A 607 -10.03 32.24 -10.17
C PHE A 607 -9.68 33.62 -10.75
N SER A 608 -9.67 33.77 -12.09
CA SER A 608 -9.38 35.04 -12.75
C SER A 608 -10.47 36.09 -12.67
N ARG A 609 -11.68 35.66 -12.30
CA ARG A 609 -12.79 36.57 -11.98
C ARG A 609 -12.53 37.38 -10.71
N TYR A 610 -11.56 36.93 -9.90
CA TYR A 610 -11.30 37.45 -8.57
C TYR A 610 -9.89 38.07 -8.41
N ASN A 611 -8.94 37.85 -9.34
CA ASN A 611 -7.60 38.49 -9.32
C ASN A 611 -6.95 38.52 -10.74
N LYS A 612 -5.94 39.37 -11.02
CA LYS A 612 -5.11 39.40 -12.27
C LYS A 612 -3.65 39.87 -11.98
N PRO A 613 -2.58 39.30 -12.59
CA PRO A 613 -2.51 38.15 -13.51
C PRO A 613 -2.51 36.82 -12.75
N VAL A 614 -3.08 35.77 -13.37
CA VAL A 614 -3.64 34.63 -12.64
C VAL A 614 -2.86 33.39 -12.94
N CYS A 615 -2.12 32.88 -11.97
CA CYS A 615 -1.74 31.47 -11.99
C CYS A 615 -2.92 30.66 -11.44
N CYS A 616 -3.23 29.51 -12.03
CA CYS A 616 -4.20 28.55 -11.49
C CYS A 616 -3.43 27.27 -11.14
N ILE A 617 -2.94 27.19 -9.91
CA ILE A 617 -2.05 26.13 -9.47
C ILE A 617 -2.83 24.83 -9.34
N LEU A 618 -4.05 24.87 -8.79
CA LEU A 618 -4.92 23.70 -8.67
C LEU A 618 -5.24 23.06 -10.03
N LYS A 619 -5.47 23.88 -11.06
CA LYS A 619 -5.67 23.42 -12.44
C LYS A 619 -4.43 22.70 -12.96
N GLN A 620 -3.25 23.32 -12.80
CA GLN A 620 -1.99 22.77 -13.31
C GLN A 620 -1.66 21.42 -12.65
N ILE A 621 -1.81 21.28 -11.33
CA ILE A 621 -1.54 20.01 -10.65
C ILE A 621 -2.48 18.88 -11.10
N ILE A 622 -3.76 19.19 -11.35
CA ILE A 622 -4.74 18.19 -11.82
C ILE A 622 -4.41 17.76 -13.26
N GLN A 623 -4.12 18.72 -14.14
CA GLN A 623 -3.81 18.47 -15.55
C GLN A 623 -2.54 17.64 -15.71
N GLN A 624 -1.45 18.02 -15.02
CA GLN A 624 -0.19 17.28 -15.07
C GLN A 624 -0.33 15.86 -14.52
N SER A 625 -1.05 15.70 -13.40
CA SER A 625 -1.31 14.40 -12.79
C SER A 625 -2.15 13.47 -13.68
N LYS A 626 -2.99 14.02 -14.57
CA LYS A 626 -3.77 13.25 -15.55
C LYS A 626 -2.98 12.91 -16.82
N ASN A 627 -2.19 13.86 -17.33
CA ASN A 627 -1.48 13.74 -18.61
C ASN A 627 -0.30 12.77 -18.54
N HIS A 628 0.43 12.76 -17.41
CA HIS A 628 1.42 11.74 -17.14
C HIS A 628 0.71 10.47 -16.66
N HIS A 629 0.18 9.70 -17.60
CA HIS A 629 -0.31 8.34 -17.34
C HIS A 629 0.68 7.65 -16.40
N LEU A 630 0.18 7.19 -15.26
CA LEU A 630 0.89 6.34 -14.31
C LEU A 630 1.39 5.10 -15.09
N THR A 631 2.61 5.17 -15.63
CA THR A 631 3.15 4.23 -16.61
C THR A 631 3.50 2.90 -15.94
N GLY A 632 2.61 1.93 -16.10
CA GLY A 632 2.78 0.50 -15.84
C GLY A 632 1.58 -0.26 -16.41
N PRO A 633 1.73 -1.48 -16.96
CA PRO A 633 0.86 -2.00 -18.01
C PRO A 633 -0.50 -2.43 -17.46
N TYR A 634 -1.43 -1.49 -17.38
CA TYR A 634 -2.83 -1.80 -17.65
C TYR A 634 -3.09 -1.42 -19.10
N LYS A 635 -3.10 -2.43 -19.98
CA LYS A 635 -3.96 -2.37 -21.17
C LYS A 635 -5.38 -2.28 -20.64
N SER A 636 -5.88 -1.06 -20.44
CA SER A 636 -7.31 -0.82 -20.41
C SER A 636 -7.82 -1.15 -21.81
N LYS A 637 -8.23 -2.40 -22.02
CA LYS A 637 -9.35 -2.65 -22.91
C LYS A 637 -10.56 -2.01 -22.23
N GLN A 638 -10.75 -0.71 -22.44
CA GLN A 638 -12.01 -0.13 -22.88
C GLN A 638 -11.80 1.34 -23.27
N PRO A 639 -12.48 1.81 -24.32
CA PRO A 639 -12.27 3.12 -24.93
C PRO A 639 -13.13 4.20 -24.27
N PHE A 640 -12.73 5.45 -24.52
CA PHE A 640 -13.59 6.64 -24.48
C PHE A 640 -14.98 6.36 -25.05
N TYR A 641 -16.03 6.82 -24.36
CA TYR A 641 -17.34 7.04 -24.98
C TYR A 641 -17.68 8.53 -24.94
N PHE A 642 -17.47 9.18 -26.09
CA PHE A 642 -18.34 10.24 -26.56
C PHE A 642 -19.77 9.68 -26.62
N PHE A 643 -20.74 10.34 -26.00
CA PHE A 643 -22.10 10.28 -26.53
C PHE A 643 -22.20 11.36 -27.60
N ASN A 644 -22.20 10.92 -28.86
CA ASN A 644 -22.65 11.72 -29.98
C ASN A 644 -24.07 12.22 -29.69
N ASN A 645 -24.28 13.52 -29.82
CA ASN A 645 -25.59 14.09 -30.05
C ASN A 645 -26.18 13.48 -31.32
N THR A 646 -27.44 13.09 -31.26
CA THR A 646 -28.32 13.15 -32.44
C THR A 646 -28.67 14.61 -32.68
N TYR A 647 -27.80 15.30 -33.42
CA TYR A 647 -28.02 15.95 -34.72
C TYR A 647 -26.83 16.86 -35.06
#